data_AF-A0A6N1AIT5-F1
#
_entry.id   AF-A0A6N1AIT5-F1
#
_cell.length_a   1.000
_cell.length_b   1.000
_cell.length_c   1.000
_cell.angle_alpha   90.00
_cell.angle_beta   90.00
_cell.angle_gamma   90.00
#
_symmetry.space_group_name_H-M   'P 1'
#
loop_
_entity.id
_entity.type
_entity.pdbx_description
1 polymer ?
#
loop_
_entity_poly.entity_id
_entity_poly.type
_entity_poly.pdbx_seq_one_letter_code
_entity_poly.pdbx_strand_id
1 'polypeptide(L)'
;MSTLRKLPIALRILLGFSPWLLFGAVLPLAGLLPASLTALAASLALCVLDRLRGSYKAPELVAAAFFAALPLCAPLGWDWPVHNLGFVIHLALSAMAFGSIAVGSPFTLQYARDDWPREYWHLPQFVAVNRLMTAVWGVLFLVGGLGFAALPGWEAPLSIGASALGMVANRLLPTWLVTMGMRRRLSEFDPHPWPAPAILNRTRTAPSERDVVVVGSGIGGLTAAALLARAGARVTVLEAHDRPGGFCTSWTVKARNRGEAGADPFRYVFDAGVHDISGAQPGGPVDHLLRTLGVRDRVEWQPVNRGVVMNGKLLQLADDADGLATQIAADHPPSATGAAAFLAEMRAIHDEMYRGCAERGLPNIPDSVAAMRRYVADCPHAFRWMSRPFQEMLDHYIPDRAGQRLLTVLTGYLSDRAELLTAGQMAPIFGYWFSGGRYPAGGSQALADALAQSIRADGGEVRLRTPVSRILIENGRAAGVETADGRVIRAPAVISNADVRRTMLELVGAEHLPAAYAARCAALRPSTSAFMVTLGLDIVPDLPAMTFLPSDGAGFGMAISVPSTHDRSLAPAGHAAVSLLRLAPADAGWNRADPAYKARKRAEGDAMIAAAARLIPDLERHITTRQEASAATFARYAHTSDGSIYGIAPDHKRLTRRSPIPGLCLTGAGVFPGPGVEACVISGRLAAEALLGKESLTPDALRGPAGQAVRSPALPVAQMG
;
A
#
# COMPACT_ATOMS: atom_id res chain seq x y z
N MET A 1 17.44 -37.98 18.37
CA MET A 1 18.80 -37.48 18.01
C MET A 1 18.60 -36.41 16.95
N SER A 2 18.99 -35.15 17.05
CA SER A 2 20.13 -34.58 17.75
C SER A 2 19.84 -33.15 18.23
N THR A 3 19.91 -32.94 19.54
CA THR A 3 20.22 -31.65 20.17
C THR A 3 21.74 -31.39 20.14
N LEU A 4 22.40 -31.73 19.02
CA LEU A 4 23.74 -31.24 18.74
C LEU A 4 23.57 -29.87 18.10
N ARG A 5 24.03 -28.81 18.78
CA ARG A 5 24.13 -27.47 18.20
C ARG A 5 24.70 -27.58 16.79
N LYS A 6 23.95 -27.13 15.78
CA LYS A 6 24.44 -27.06 14.39
C LYS A 6 25.77 -26.29 14.41
N LEU A 7 26.82 -26.88 13.85
CA LEU A 7 28.10 -26.18 13.66
C LEU A 7 27.83 -24.88 12.86
N PRO A 8 28.44 -23.74 13.22
CA PRO A 8 28.27 -22.51 12.46
C PRO A 8 28.54 -22.73 10.96
N ILE A 9 27.82 -22.03 10.07
CA ILE A 9 27.97 -22.19 8.62
C ILE A 9 29.43 -22.06 8.17
N ALA A 10 30.17 -21.12 8.78
CA ALA A 10 31.60 -20.92 8.53
C ALA A 10 32.41 -22.19 8.85
N LEU A 11 32.11 -22.89 9.93
CA LEU A 11 32.82 -24.10 10.34
C LEU A 11 32.45 -25.31 9.46
N ARG A 12 31.21 -25.39 8.97
CA ARG A 12 30.82 -26.40 7.97
C ARG A 12 31.45 -26.17 6.61
N ILE A 13 31.55 -24.92 6.18
CA ILE A 13 32.28 -24.56 4.96
C ILE A 13 33.77 -24.92 5.13
N LEU A 14 34.38 -24.60 6.28
CA LEU A 14 35.75 -25.02 6.59
C LEU A 14 35.93 -26.55 6.61
N LEU A 15 34.95 -27.30 7.14
CA LEU A 15 34.95 -28.76 7.06
C LEU A 15 34.87 -29.25 5.62
N GLY A 16 34.07 -28.61 4.77
CA GLY A 16 34.04 -28.89 3.33
C GLY A 16 35.38 -28.63 2.63
N PHE A 17 36.19 -27.70 3.15
CA PHE A 17 37.55 -27.44 2.68
C PHE A 17 38.63 -28.29 3.37
N SER A 18 38.29 -29.07 4.40
CA SER A 18 39.25 -29.87 5.17
C SER A 18 40.05 -30.89 4.34
N PRO A 19 39.52 -31.52 3.27
CA PRO A 19 40.33 -32.39 2.42
C PRO A 19 41.53 -31.68 1.79
N TRP A 20 41.36 -30.42 1.38
CA TRP A 20 42.43 -29.61 0.80
C TRP A 20 43.49 -29.22 1.83
N LEU A 21 43.07 -28.93 3.06
CA LEU A 21 43.98 -28.63 4.17
C LEU A 21 44.77 -29.88 4.59
N LEU A 22 44.09 -31.03 4.71
CA LEU A 22 44.72 -32.31 5.01
C LEU A 22 45.74 -32.71 3.94
N PHE A 23 45.38 -32.54 2.67
CA PHE A 23 46.30 -32.75 1.56
C PHE A 23 47.58 -31.90 1.73
N GLY A 24 47.43 -30.60 1.95
CA GLY A 24 48.57 -29.68 2.12
C GLY A 24 49.45 -30.02 3.34
N ALA A 25 48.86 -30.51 4.42
CA ALA A 25 49.59 -30.91 5.63
C ALA A 25 50.36 -32.23 5.47
N VAL A 26 49.78 -33.21 4.76
CA VAL A 26 50.37 -34.54 4.58
C VAL A 26 51.40 -34.56 3.43
N LEU A 27 51.19 -33.73 2.40
CA LEU A 27 52.06 -33.65 1.23
C LEU A 27 53.56 -33.51 1.55
N PRO A 28 54.01 -32.57 2.41
CA PRO A 28 55.44 -32.45 2.73
C PRO A 28 55.98 -33.58 3.62
N LEU A 29 55.10 -34.36 4.26
CA LEU A 29 55.49 -35.41 5.23
C LEU A 29 55.56 -36.79 4.58
N ALA A 30 54.64 -37.10 3.68
CA ALA A 30 54.45 -38.45 3.14
C ALA A 30 54.43 -38.50 1.60
N GLY A 31 54.53 -37.36 0.93
CA GLY A 31 54.51 -37.27 -0.53
C GLY A 31 53.11 -37.34 -1.14
N LEU A 32 53.06 -37.24 -2.47
CA LEU A 32 51.84 -36.99 -3.24
C LEU A 32 50.77 -38.08 -3.08
N LEU A 33 51.16 -39.36 -3.16
CA LEU A 33 50.21 -40.47 -3.16
C LEU A 33 49.53 -40.64 -1.78
N PRO A 34 50.25 -40.71 -0.65
CA PRO A 34 49.60 -40.76 0.67
C PRO A 34 48.77 -39.52 0.98
N ALA A 35 49.22 -38.33 0.58
CA ALA A 35 48.45 -37.09 0.76
C ALA A 35 47.14 -37.12 -0.04
N SER A 36 47.19 -37.55 -1.31
CA SER A 36 46.00 -37.64 -2.18
C SER A 36 44.99 -38.66 -1.66
N LEU A 37 45.46 -39.85 -1.22
CA LEU A 37 44.58 -40.89 -0.66
C LEU A 37 43.92 -40.44 0.66
N THR A 38 44.67 -39.73 1.51
CA THR A 38 44.13 -39.18 2.77
C THR A 38 43.04 -38.14 2.50
N ALA A 39 43.29 -37.24 1.55
CA ALA A 39 42.33 -36.22 1.16
C ALA A 39 41.11 -36.80 0.42
N LEU A 40 41.30 -37.84 -0.39
CA LEU A 40 40.22 -38.58 -1.04
C LEU A 40 39.33 -39.27 0.00
N ALA A 41 39.92 -39.96 0.97
CA ALA A 41 39.18 -40.61 2.06
C ALA A 41 38.36 -39.57 2.86
N ALA A 42 38.95 -38.42 3.19
CA ALA A 42 38.24 -37.33 3.85
C ALA A 42 37.08 -36.78 2.99
N SER A 43 37.29 -36.59 1.69
CA SER A 43 36.26 -36.10 0.76
C SER A 43 35.09 -37.06 0.61
N LEU A 44 35.38 -38.37 0.47
CA LEU A 44 34.38 -39.42 0.41
C LEU A 44 33.58 -39.54 1.71
N ALA A 45 34.24 -39.43 2.87
CA ALA A 45 33.57 -39.42 4.16
C ALA A 45 32.58 -38.24 4.28
N LEU A 46 32.98 -37.03 3.84
CA LEU A 46 32.09 -35.87 3.81
C LEU A 46 30.91 -36.06 2.84
N CYS A 47 31.15 -36.63 1.66
CA CYS A 47 30.08 -36.95 0.70
C CYS A 47 29.06 -37.93 1.28
N VAL A 48 29.52 -38.96 2.01
CA VAL A 48 28.64 -39.91 2.71
C VAL A 48 27.85 -39.20 3.79
N LEU A 49 28.49 -38.35 4.61
CA LEU A 49 27.82 -37.60 5.66
C LEU A 49 26.73 -36.65 5.11
N ASP A 50 27.00 -35.96 4.01
CA ASP A 50 26.03 -35.08 3.37
C ASP A 50 24.87 -35.86 2.75
N ARG A 51 25.15 -37.01 2.13
CA ARG A 51 24.12 -37.93 1.62
C ARG A 51 23.21 -38.46 2.73
N LEU A 52 23.77 -38.83 3.88
CA LEU A 52 22.98 -39.25 5.05
C LEU A 52 22.09 -38.12 5.60
N ARG A 53 22.44 -36.86 5.33
CA ARG A 53 21.63 -35.67 5.66
C ARG A 53 20.65 -35.27 4.55
N GLY A 54 20.60 -36.02 3.44
CA GLY A 54 19.75 -35.71 2.28
C GLY A 54 20.22 -34.48 1.50
N SER A 55 21.51 -34.17 1.54
CA SER A 55 22.14 -33.03 0.88
C SER A 55 23.27 -33.48 -0.05
N TYR A 56 23.58 -32.67 -1.06
CA TYR A 56 24.76 -32.83 -1.91
C TYR A 56 25.46 -31.50 -2.02
N LYS A 57 26.78 -31.53 -1.90
CA LYS A 57 27.59 -30.32 -1.88
C LYS A 57 28.71 -30.40 -2.91
N ALA A 58 28.80 -29.36 -3.74
CA ALA A 58 29.73 -29.29 -4.85
C ALA A 58 31.22 -29.32 -4.42
N PRO A 59 31.65 -28.66 -3.33
CA PRO A 59 33.06 -28.69 -2.90
C PRO A 59 33.55 -30.10 -2.58
N GLU A 60 32.73 -30.91 -1.91
CA GLU A 60 33.06 -32.27 -1.48
C GLU A 60 33.16 -33.23 -2.68
N LEU A 61 32.26 -33.10 -3.66
CA LEU A 61 32.29 -33.89 -4.90
C LEU A 61 33.49 -33.54 -5.77
N VAL A 62 33.80 -32.25 -5.92
CA VAL A 62 34.96 -31.79 -6.69
C VAL A 62 36.25 -32.19 -6.00
N ALA A 63 36.34 -32.09 -4.67
CA ALA A 63 37.50 -32.56 -3.92
C ALA A 63 37.73 -34.07 -4.11
N ALA A 64 36.67 -34.88 -4.03
CA ALA A 64 36.77 -36.33 -4.27
C ALA A 64 37.24 -36.64 -5.69
N ALA A 65 36.68 -35.98 -6.71
CA ALA A 65 37.11 -36.16 -8.10
C ALA A 65 38.56 -35.71 -8.32
N PHE A 66 38.95 -34.57 -7.74
CA PHE A 66 40.29 -34.02 -7.84
C PHE A 66 41.34 -34.95 -7.24
N PHE A 67 41.15 -35.39 -6.00
CA PHE A 67 42.11 -36.25 -5.29
C PHE A 67 42.13 -37.70 -5.80
N ALA A 68 41.07 -38.16 -6.47
CA ALA A 68 41.09 -39.42 -7.22
C ALA A 68 41.92 -39.32 -8.51
N ALA A 69 41.85 -38.18 -9.21
CA ALA A 69 42.54 -37.98 -10.48
C ALA A 69 44.02 -37.60 -10.33
N LEU A 70 44.36 -36.78 -9.33
CA LEU A 70 45.70 -36.25 -9.12
C LEU A 70 46.84 -37.29 -9.11
N PRO A 71 46.75 -38.43 -8.38
CA PRO A 71 47.83 -39.42 -8.36
C PRO A 71 47.96 -40.21 -9.67
N LEU A 72 46.97 -40.13 -10.57
CA LEU A 72 47.01 -40.78 -11.89
C LEU A 72 47.78 -39.95 -12.93
N CYS A 73 47.98 -38.65 -12.68
CA CYS A 73 48.65 -37.75 -13.65
C CYS A 73 50.11 -38.16 -13.92
N ALA A 74 50.90 -38.43 -12.87
CA ALA A 74 52.31 -38.79 -13.03
C ALA A 74 52.54 -40.16 -13.74
N PRO A 75 51.81 -41.25 -13.38
CA PRO A 75 51.87 -42.51 -14.13
C PRO A 75 51.47 -42.40 -15.61
N LEU A 76 50.65 -41.40 -15.96
CA LEU A 76 50.22 -41.13 -17.33
C LEU A 76 51.17 -40.19 -18.09
N GLY A 77 52.32 -39.84 -17.52
CA GLY A 77 53.30 -38.92 -18.11
C GLY A 77 52.86 -37.46 -18.12
N TRP A 78 51.85 -37.10 -17.32
CA TRP A 78 51.34 -35.73 -17.22
C TRP A 78 51.75 -35.08 -15.90
N ASP A 79 53.01 -34.67 -15.80
CA ASP A 79 53.59 -34.14 -14.56
C ASP A 79 53.28 -32.66 -14.30
N TRP A 80 52.76 -31.94 -15.30
CA TRP A 80 52.50 -30.51 -15.20
C TRP A 80 51.58 -30.11 -14.02
N PRO A 81 50.46 -30.79 -13.74
CA PRO A 81 49.60 -30.45 -12.61
C PRO A 81 50.28 -30.68 -11.25
N VAL A 82 51.19 -31.65 -11.17
CA VAL A 82 51.95 -31.96 -9.95
C VAL A 82 52.97 -30.86 -9.67
N HIS A 83 53.62 -30.33 -10.71
CA HIS A 83 54.56 -29.21 -10.59
C HIS A 83 53.88 -27.85 -10.35
N ASN A 84 52.60 -27.71 -10.71
CA ASN A 84 51.82 -26.46 -10.59
C ASN A 84 50.66 -26.59 -9.59
N LEU A 85 50.83 -27.44 -8.58
CA LEU A 85 49.76 -27.91 -7.71
C LEU A 85 48.93 -26.80 -7.06
N GLY A 86 49.58 -25.75 -6.55
CA GLY A 86 48.90 -24.60 -5.97
C GLY A 86 48.00 -23.89 -6.98
N PHE A 87 48.46 -23.69 -8.21
CA PHE A 87 47.67 -23.09 -9.28
C PHE A 87 46.48 -23.98 -9.68
N VAL A 88 46.72 -25.29 -9.86
CA VAL A 88 45.69 -26.24 -10.31
C VAL A 88 44.58 -26.41 -9.25
N ILE A 89 44.92 -26.42 -7.96
CA ILE A 89 43.93 -26.45 -6.87
C ILE A 89 43.02 -25.22 -6.93
N HIS A 90 43.59 -24.03 -7.07
CA HIS A 90 42.82 -22.79 -7.14
C HIS A 90 41.95 -22.71 -8.40
N LEU A 91 42.44 -23.23 -9.53
CA LEU A 91 41.67 -23.34 -10.77
C LEU A 91 40.49 -24.31 -10.60
N ALA A 92 40.70 -25.46 -9.96
CA ALA A 92 39.64 -26.43 -9.68
C ALA A 92 38.55 -25.84 -8.74
N LEU A 93 38.96 -25.13 -7.69
CA LEU A 93 38.04 -24.44 -6.77
C LEU A 93 37.27 -23.30 -7.47
N SER A 94 37.94 -22.53 -8.33
CA SER A 94 37.28 -21.50 -9.15
C SER A 94 36.28 -22.11 -10.13
N ALA A 95 36.68 -23.14 -10.86
CA ALA A 95 35.81 -23.86 -11.80
C ALA A 95 34.59 -24.47 -11.10
N MET A 96 34.77 -25.02 -9.89
CA MET A 96 33.68 -25.50 -9.05
C MET A 96 32.72 -24.37 -8.66
N ALA A 97 33.23 -23.22 -8.24
CA ALA A 97 32.41 -22.08 -7.86
C ALA A 97 31.58 -21.58 -9.05
N PHE A 98 32.19 -21.28 -10.19
CA PHE A 98 31.48 -20.79 -11.37
C PHE A 98 30.60 -21.87 -12.02
N GLY A 99 31.06 -23.12 -12.06
CA GLY A 99 30.28 -24.26 -12.54
C GLY A 99 29.01 -24.47 -11.72
N SER A 100 29.09 -24.33 -10.39
CA SER A 100 27.91 -24.43 -9.52
C SER A 100 26.87 -23.32 -9.80
N ILE A 101 27.31 -22.12 -10.18
CA ILE A 101 26.42 -21.05 -10.64
C ILE A 101 25.78 -21.43 -11.98
N ALA A 102 26.57 -21.93 -12.93
CA ALA A 102 26.11 -22.29 -14.28
C ALA A 102 25.05 -23.41 -14.26
N VAL A 103 25.18 -24.39 -13.37
CA VAL A 103 24.20 -25.48 -13.15
C VAL A 103 22.98 -25.00 -12.33
N GLY A 104 22.94 -23.73 -11.92
CA GLY A 104 21.81 -23.13 -11.21
C GLY A 104 21.77 -23.45 -9.71
N SER A 105 22.82 -24.07 -9.15
CA SER A 105 22.92 -24.46 -7.74
C SER A 105 24.25 -23.97 -7.13
N PRO A 106 24.38 -22.65 -6.86
CA PRO A 106 25.61 -22.08 -6.31
C PRO A 106 26.02 -22.80 -5.03
N PHE A 107 27.29 -23.17 -4.87
CA PHE A 107 27.66 -24.02 -3.74
C PHE A 107 27.35 -23.40 -2.37
N THR A 108 27.40 -22.07 -2.24
CA THR A 108 27.04 -21.39 -0.98
C THR A 108 25.55 -21.55 -0.64
N LEU A 109 24.67 -21.66 -1.65
CA LEU A 109 23.26 -21.96 -1.47
C LEU A 109 23.06 -23.33 -0.82
N GLN A 110 23.90 -24.32 -1.16
CA GLN A 110 23.83 -25.67 -0.63
C GLN A 110 24.08 -25.68 0.88
N TYR A 111 25.04 -24.89 1.37
CA TYR A 111 25.27 -24.71 2.81
C TYR A 111 24.21 -23.82 3.48
N ALA A 112 23.75 -22.76 2.81
CA ALA A 112 22.75 -21.85 3.38
C ALA A 112 21.39 -22.55 3.63
N ARG A 113 21.01 -23.52 2.81
CA ARG A 113 19.79 -24.32 2.97
C ARG A 113 19.73 -25.08 4.30
N ASP A 114 20.86 -25.48 4.85
CA ASP A 114 20.90 -26.18 6.14
C ASP A 114 20.46 -25.29 7.33
N ASP A 115 20.55 -23.96 7.17
CA ASP A 115 20.34 -22.99 8.25
C ASP A 115 19.05 -22.19 8.13
N TRP A 116 18.44 -22.18 6.95
CA TRP A 116 17.23 -21.42 6.66
C TRP A 116 16.03 -22.34 6.46
N PRO A 117 14.83 -21.97 6.95
CA PRO A 117 13.61 -22.73 6.69
C PRO A 117 13.34 -22.90 5.18
N ARG A 118 12.69 -24.01 4.81
CA ARG A 118 12.46 -24.37 3.40
C ARG A 118 11.63 -23.31 2.66
N GLU A 119 10.78 -22.58 3.37
CA GLU A 119 9.99 -21.48 2.79
C GLU A 119 10.86 -20.36 2.18
N TYR A 120 12.11 -20.18 2.62
CA TYR A 120 12.97 -19.09 2.10
C TYR A 120 13.81 -19.51 0.89
N TRP A 121 13.93 -20.82 0.63
CA TRP A 121 14.91 -21.36 -0.33
C TRP A 121 14.66 -20.93 -1.77
N HIS A 122 13.41 -20.63 -2.10
CA HIS A 122 12.97 -20.24 -3.44
C HIS A 122 12.94 -18.72 -3.65
N LEU A 123 13.13 -17.91 -2.59
CA LEU A 123 13.07 -16.46 -2.72
C LEU A 123 14.18 -15.96 -3.64
N PRO A 124 13.87 -15.15 -4.68
CA PRO A 124 14.87 -14.66 -5.63
C PRO A 124 16.04 -13.95 -4.94
N GLN A 125 15.76 -13.20 -3.86
CA GLN A 125 16.79 -12.54 -3.05
C GLN A 125 17.72 -13.54 -2.34
N PHE A 126 17.18 -14.62 -1.78
CA PHE A 126 17.98 -15.66 -1.12
C PHE A 126 18.92 -16.34 -2.10
N VAL A 127 18.43 -16.68 -3.30
CA VAL A 127 19.24 -17.27 -4.37
C VAL A 127 20.26 -16.26 -4.90
N ALA A 128 19.89 -14.99 -5.10
CA ALA A 128 20.79 -13.96 -5.60
C ALA A 128 21.97 -13.67 -4.66
N VAL A 129 21.73 -13.60 -3.35
CA VAL A 129 22.80 -13.41 -2.35
C VAL A 129 23.79 -14.57 -2.41
N ASN A 130 23.30 -15.82 -2.47
CA ASN A 130 24.18 -16.98 -2.58
C ASN A 130 24.91 -17.06 -3.93
N ARG A 131 24.26 -16.69 -5.05
CA ARG A 131 24.95 -16.54 -6.35
C ARG A 131 26.12 -15.58 -6.26
N LEU A 132 25.91 -14.40 -5.67
CA LEU A 132 26.95 -13.40 -5.47
C LEU A 132 28.07 -13.91 -4.55
N MET A 133 27.71 -14.54 -3.42
CA MET A 133 28.70 -15.13 -2.51
C MET A 133 29.57 -16.18 -3.20
N THR A 134 28.96 -17.07 -3.99
CA THR A 134 29.70 -18.06 -4.77
C THR A 134 30.60 -17.41 -5.83
N ALA A 135 30.15 -16.33 -6.49
CA ALA A 135 30.99 -15.60 -7.45
C ALA A 135 32.19 -14.94 -6.77
N VAL A 136 32.00 -14.34 -5.58
CA VAL A 136 33.09 -13.78 -4.77
C VAL A 136 34.12 -14.85 -4.44
N TRP A 137 33.68 -16.04 -4.00
CA TRP A 137 34.60 -17.17 -3.77
C TRP A 137 35.34 -17.60 -5.03
N GLY A 138 34.65 -17.70 -6.18
CA GLY A 138 35.28 -18.00 -7.46
C GLY A 138 36.40 -17.02 -7.83
N VAL A 139 36.16 -15.72 -7.66
CA VAL A 139 37.17 -14.67 -7.88
C VAL A 139 38.32 -14.77 -6.88
N LEU A 140 38.04 -15.00 -5.60
CA LEU A 140 39.08 -15.15 -4.58
C LEU A 140 39.96 -16.37 -4.84
N PHE A 141 39.40 -17.48 -5.31
CA PHE A 141 40.18 -18.63 -5.75
C PHE A 141 41.05 -18.29 -6.96
N LEU A 142 40.56 -17.54 -7.95
CA LEU A 142 41.39 -17.07 -9.05
C LEU A 142 42.54 -16.17 -8.58
N VAL A 143 42.29 -15.25 -7.64
CA VAL A 143 43.33 -14.39 -7.07
C VAL A 143 44.40 -15.21 -6.34
N GLY A 144 44.01 -16.22 -5.57
CA GLY A 144 44.94 -17.17 -4.97
C GLY A 144 45.75 -17.92 -6.03
N GLY A 145 45.12 -18.34 -7.13
CA GLY A 145 45.77 -18.98 -8.27
C GLY A 145 46.78 -18.08 -8.98
N LEU A 146 46.49 -16.78 -9.14
CA LEU A 146 47.43 -15.81 -9.74
C LEU A 146 48.73 -15.69 -8.96
N GLY A 147 48.69 -15.84 -7.63
CA GLY A 147 49.88 -15.92 -6.79
C GLY A 147 50.83 -17.02 -7.27
N PHE A 148 50.30 -18.24 -7.40
CA PHE A 148 51.08 -19.40 -7.86
C PHE A 148 51.47 -19.35 -9.34
N ALA A 149 50.70 -18.67 -10.19
CA ALA A 149 50.96 -18.64 -11.63
C ALA A 149 51.97 -17.56 -12.05
N ALA A 150 52.00 -16.42 -11.35
CA ALA A 150 52.65 -15.22 -11.87
C ALA A 150 53.41 -14.37 -10.83
N LEU A 151 53.33 -14.67 -9.53
CA LEU A 151 53.90 -13.82 -8.47
C LEU A 151 54.74 -14.63 -7.46
N PRO A 152 55.99 -14.97 -7.81
CA PRO A 152 56.91 -15.69 -6.92
C PRO A 152 57.09 -14.97 -5.57
N GLY A 153 57.02 -15.72 -4.47
CA GLY A 153 57.13 -15.19 -3.09
C GLY A 153 55.83 -14.62 -2.52
N TRP A 154 54.75 -14.54 -3.32
CA TRP A 154 53.43 -14.08 -2.88
C TRP A 154 52.37 -15.19 -2.87
N GLU A 155 52.73 -16.44 -3.13
CA GLU A 155 51.81 -17.57 -3.30
C GLU A 155 51.00 -17.84 -2.03
N ALA A 156 51.69 -18.04 -0.91
CA ALA A 156 51.06 -18.28 0.39
C ALA A 156 50.34 -17.01 0.92
N PRO A 157 50.96 -15.80 0.90
CA PRO A 157 50.27 -14.58 1.29
C PRO A 157 48.96 -14.31 0.54
N LEU A 158 48.93 -14.49 -0.80
CA LEU A 158 47.73 -14.25 -1.60
C LEU A 158 46.66 -15.32 -1.37
N SER A 159 47.04 -16.60 -1.29
CA SER A 159 46.10 -17.69 -1.02
C SER A 159 45.46 -17.58 0.37
N ILE A 160 46.28 -17.34 1.41
CA ILE A 160 45.80 -17.17 2.79
C ILE A 160 44.96 -15.89 2.90
N GLY A 161 45.42 -14.79 2.31
CA GLY A 161 44.71 -13.52 2.28
C GLY A 161 43.35 -13.62 1.58
N ALA A 162 43.28 -14.28 0.42
CA ALA A 162 42.04 -14.51 -0.31
C ALA A 162 41.06 -15.38 0.49
N SER A 163 41.55 -16.43 1.15
CA SER A 163 40.73 -17.30 2.00
C SER A 163 40.20 -16.58 3.24
N ALA A 164 41.05 -15.79 3.91
CA ALA A 164 40.65 -14.96 5.05
C ALA A 164 39.60 -13.91 4.64
N LEU A 165 39.81 -13.25 3.49
CA LEU A 165 38.86 -12.29 2.92
C LEU A 165 37.52 -12.96 2.58
N GLY A 166 37.54 -14.17 2.02
CA GLY A 166 36.34 -14.95 1.74
C GLY A 166 35.57 -15.29 3.01
N MET A 167 36.26 -15.64 4.09
CA MET A 167 35.64 -15.89 5.39
C MET A 167 35.00 -14.64 6.00
N VAL A 168 35.68 -13.50 5.93
CA VAL A 168 35.13 -12.19 6.35
C VAL A 168 33.92 -11.81 5.49
N ALA A 169 34.01 -11.95 4.17
CA ALA A 169 32.92 -11.68 3.24
C ALA A 169 31.70 -12.56 3.55
N ASN A 170 31.88 -13.86 3.82
CA ASN A 170 30.80 -14.76 4.15
C ASN A 170 30.06 -14.38 5.46
N ARG A 171 30.77 -13.74 6.40
CA ARG A 171 30.19 -13.26 7.66
C ARG A 171 29.43 -11.94 7.47
N LEU A 172 29.99 -10.99 6.72
CA LEU A 172 29.54 -9.60 6.68
C LEU A 172 28.66 -9.29 5.46
N LEU A 173 29.01 -9.83 4.29
CA LEU A 173 28.40 -9.44 3.01
C LEU A 173 26.90 -9.79 2.93
N PRO A 174 26.41 -10.97 3.38
CA PRO A 174 24.97 -11.25 3.35
C PRO A 174 24.16 -10.25 4.19
N THR A 175 24.62 -9.97 5.41
CA THR A 175 23.95 -9.01 6.31
C THR A 175 23.97 -7.60 5.71
N TRP A 176 25.09 -7.20 5.12
CA TRP A 176 25.23 -5.90 4.46
C TRP A 176 24.31 -5.79 3.23
N LEU A 177 24.25 -6.80 2.38
CA LEU A 177 23.36 -6.83 1.20
C LEU A 177 21.89 -6.77 1.57
N VAL A 178 21.46 -7.55 2.56
CA VAL A 178 20.07 -7.52 3.06
C VAL A 178 19.74 -6.15 3.65
N THR A 179 20.66 -5.58 4.43
CA THR A 179 20.52 -4.24 5.01
C THR A 179 20.42 -3.17 3.92
N MET A 180 21.25 -3.25 2.89
CA MET A 180 21.22 -2.34 1.75
C MET A 180 19.90 -2.48 0.98
N GLY A 181 19.42 -3.70 0.75
CA GLY A 181 18.11 -3.96 0.14
C GLY A 181 16.95 -3.39 0.94
N MET A 182 16.97 -3.53 2.27
CA MET A 182 15.99 -2.93 3.17
C MET A 182 16.06 -1.40 3.14
N ARG A 183 17.26 -0.80 3.18
CA ARG A 183 17.45 0.65 3.05
C ARG A 183 16.91 1.17 1.72
N ARG A 184 17.15 0.45 0.62
CA ARG A 184 16.58 0.78 -0.69
C ARG A 184 15.06 0.74 -0.66
N ARG A 185 14.44 -0.30 -0.09
CA ARG A 185 12.98 -0.35 0.06
C ARG A 185 12.42 0.78 0.94
N LEU A 186 13.09 1.13 2.05
CA LEU A 186 12.70 2.29 2.87
C LEU A 186 12.76 3.59 2.07
N SER A 187 13.80 3.78 1.25
CA SER A 187 13.90 4.94 0.36
C SER A 187 12.80 4.97 -0.70
N GLU A 188 12.17 3.85 -1.03
CA GLU A 188 11.03 3.83 -1.94
C GLU A 188 9.71 4.29 -1.29
N PHE A 189 9.60 4.19 0.04
CA PHE A 189 8.45 4.71 0.82
C PHE A 189 8.55 6.21 1.11
N ASP A 190 9.76 6.79 0.99
CA ASP A 190 10.01 8.22 1.06
C ASP A 190 11.18 8.62 0.15
N PRO A 191 10.97 8.67 -1.18
CA PRO A 191 12.03 8.89 -2.17
C PRO A 191 12.60 10.31 -2.17
N HIS A 192 11.93 11.24 -1.50
CA HIS A 192 12.32 12.66 -1.46
C HIS A 192 12.42 13.14 -0.01
N PRO A 193 13.37 12.59 0.78
CA PRO A 193 13.54 13.02 2.15
C PRO A 193 14.17 14.41 2.17
N TRP A 194 13.41 15.40 2.60
CA TRP A 194 13.91 16.72 2.95
C TRP A 194 13.57 17.01 4.42
N PRO A 195 14.39 17.82 5.11
CA PRO A 195 14.13 18.16 6.51
C PRO A 195 12.82 18.93 6.62
N ALA A 196 12.02 18.58 7.62
CA ALA A 196 10.79 19.29 7.97
C ALA A 196 11.07 20.80 8.07
N PRO A 197 10.31 21.66 7.39
CA PRO A 197 10.45 23.10 7.56
C PRO A 197 10.15 23.46 9.02
N ALA A 198 10.90 24.39 9.61
CA ALA A 198 10.70 24.83 10.98
C ALA A 198 9.43 25.70 11.11
N ILE A 199 8.26 25.10 10.90
CA ILE A 199 6.97 25.81 10.78
C ILE A 199 6.39 26.26 12.12
N LEU A 200 6.75 25.62 13.24
CA LEU A 200 6.27 26.02 14.57
C LEU A 200 7.14 27.08 15.25
N ASN A 201 8.42 27.20 14.87
CA ASN A 201 9.42 28.02 15.57
C ASN A 201 9.89 29.24 14.76
N ARG A 202 9.16 29.63 13.70
CA ARG A 202 9.55 30.77 12.86
C ARG A 202 9.28 32.10 13.56
N THR A 203 10.31 32.92 13.69
CA THR A 203 10.19 34.32 14.09
C THR A 203 9.33 35.06 13.07
N ARG A 204 8.26 35.68 13.56
CA ARG A 204 7.21 36.29 12.75
C ARG A 204 7.75 37.55 12.08
N THR A 205 7.93 37.55 10.77
CA THR A 205 8.38 38.73 10.02
C THR A 205 7.21 39.52 9.41
N ALA A 206 6.05 38.89 9.14
CA ALA A 206 4.85 39.56 8.64
C ALA A 206 3.54 39.01 9.26
N PRO A 207 2.51 39.85 9.50
CA PRO A 207 1.22 39.42 10.06
C PRO A 207 0.41 38.45 9.18
N SER A 208 0.60 38.50 7.86
CA SER A 208 -0.19 37.77 6.86
C SER A 208 0.42 36.45 6.39
N GLU A 209 1.64 36.12 6.82
CA GLU A 209 2.35 34.92 6.39
C GLU A 209 1.73 33.66 7.04
N ARG A 210 1.46 32.63 6.24
CA ARG A 210 0.95 31.34 6.74
C ARG A 210 2.10 30.38 6.91
N ASP A 211 1.95 29.42 7.83
CA ASP A 211 2.96 28.38 8.01
C ASP A 211 2.74 27.26 6.99
N VAL A 212 1.46 26.94 6.72
CA VAL A 212 1.06 25.92 5.75
C VAL A 212 -0.17 26.38 4.98
N VAL A 213 -0.15 26.23 3.66
CA VAL A 213 -1.34 26.34 2.81
C VAL A 213 -1.73 24.96 2.30
N VAL A 214 -3.02 24.61 2.40
CA VAL A 214 -3.56 23.35 1.89
C VAL A 214 -4.43 23.63 0.68
N VAL A 215 -4.11 22.99 -0.45
CA VAL A 215 -4.84 23.09 -1.71
C VAL A 215 -5.83 21.93 -1.81
N GLY A 216 -7.13 22.26 -1.73
CA GLY A 216 -8.23 21.32 -1.73
C GLY A 216 -8.58 20.81 -0.33
N SER A 217 -9.88 20.72 -0.05
CA SER A 217 -10.43 20.31 1.25
C SER A 217 -11.10 18.93 1.21
N GLY A 218 -10.59 18.01 0.40
CA GLY A 218 -10.93 16.59 0.56
C GLY A 218 -10.42 16.06 1.90
N ILE A 219 -10.86 14.87 2.29
CA ILE A 219 -10.58 14.29 3.62
C ILE A 219 -9.08 14.28 3.95
N GLY A 220 -8.20 13.93 3.01
CA GLY A 220 -6.75 13.95 3.26
C GLY A 220 -6.20 15.34 3.58
N GLY A 221 -6.67 16.37 2.88
CA GLY A 221 -6.31 17.77 3.11
C GLY A 221 -6.86 18.30 4.43
N LEU A 222 -8.12 18.00 4.75
CA LEU A 222 -8.75 18.36 6.02
C LEU A 222 -8.07 17.67 7.21
N THR A 223 -7.73 16.39 7.09
CA THR A 223 -6.98 15.65 8.13
C THR A 223 -5.63 16.30 8.39
N ALA A 224 -4.85 16.56 7.33
CA ALA A 224 -3.54 17.19 7.47
C ALA A 224 -3.66 18.58 8.12
N ALA A 225 -4.59 19.41 7.62
CA ALA A 225 -4.84 20.74 8.13
C ALA A 225 -5.26 20.74 9.61
N ALA A 226 -6.17 19.85 10.00
CA ALA A 226 -6.65 19.76 11.38
C ALA A 226 -5.52 19.36 12.35
N LEU A 227 -4.71 18.36 12.00
CA LEU A 227 -3.57 17.94 12.82
C LEU A 227 -2.52 19.04 12.96
N LEU A 228 -2.23 19.76 11.86
CA LEU A 228 -1.25 20.86 11.86
C LEU A 228 -1.75 22.07 12.64
N ALA A 229 -3.03 22.46 12.48
CA ALA A 229 -3.65 23.54 13.25
C ALA A 229 -3.66 23.19 14.75
N ARG A 230 -4.02 21.95 15.09
CA ARG A 230 -3.98 21.45 16.47
C ARG A 230 -2.58 21.48 17.10
N ALA A 231 -1.55 21.28 16.28
CA ALA A 231 -0.15 21.41 16.70
C ALA A 231 0.33 22.87 16.81
N GLY A 232 -0.53 23.86 16.50
CA GLY A 232 -0.25 25.28 16.60
C GLY A 232 0.22 25.96 15.30
N ALA A 233 0.21 25.26 14.16
CA ALA A 233 0.58 25.87 12.88
C ALA A 233 -0.54 26.78 12.34
N ARG A 234 -0.20 27.92 11.74
CA ARG A 234 -1.16 28.80 11.05
C ARG A 234 -1.48 28.23 9.68
N VAL A 235 -2.54 27.42 9.64
CA VAL A 235 -3.00 26.74 8.42
C VAL A 235 -4.06 27.56 7.68
N THR A 236 -3.98 27.59 6.35
CA THR A 236 -5.08 28.05 5.49
C THR A 236 -5.42 26.98 4.46
N VAL A 237 -6.64 26.48 4.49
CA VAL A 237 -7.20 25.56 3.49
C VAL A 237 -7.94 26.36 2.43
N LEU A 238 -7.66 26.08 1.17
CA LEU A 238 -8.29 26.71 0.01
C LEU A 238 -9.09 25.66 -0.76
N GLU A 239 -10.39 25.88 -0.87
CA GLU A 239 -11.33 24.98 -1.54
C GLU A 239 -11.97 25.69 -2.72
N ALA A 240 -11.97 25.05 -3.90
CA ALA A 240 -12.58 25.58 -5.10
C ALA A 240 -14.11 25.55 -5.04
N HIS A 241 -14.69 24.54 -4.38
CA HIS A 241 -16.12 24.37 -4.20
C HIS A 241 -16.71 25.29 -3.13
N ASP A 242 -18.04 25.35 -3.07
CA ASP A 242 -18.80 26.12 -2.08
C ASP A 242 -18.89 25.49 -0.68
N ARG A 243 -18.26 24.33 -0.46
CA ARG A 243 -18.29 23.55 0.78
C ARG A 243 -17.06 22.63 0.85
N PRO A 244 -16.62 22.23 2.06
CA PRO A 244 -15.50 21.31 2.21
C PRO A 244 -15.92 19.85 2.05
N GLY A 245 -14.97 18.96 1.68
CA GLY A 245 -15.14 17.51 1.75
C GLY A 245 -14.80 16.72 0.47
N GLY A 246 -14.70 17.38 -0.69
CA GLY A 246 -14.49 16.68 -1.97
C GLY A 246 -15.62 15.69 -2.28
N PHE A 247 -15.32 14.41 -2.49
CA PHE A 247 -16.36 13.36 -2.64
C PHE A 247 -17.08 12.98 -1.34
N CYS A 248 -16.59 13.45 -0.18
CA CYS A 248 -17.25 13.32 1.12
C CYS A 248 -18.14 14.55 1.39
N THR A 249 -18.99 14.88 0.42
CA THR A 249 -19.91 16.02 0.46
C THR A 249 -21.32 15.55 0.21
N SER A 250 -22.27 16.24 0.82
CA SER A 250 -23.70 16.04 0.60
C SER A 250 -24.33 17.29 -0.01
N TRP A 251 -25.38 17.15 -0.80
CA TRP A 251 -26.20 18.28 -1.28
C TRP A 251 -27.69 18.03 -1.09
N THR A 252 -28.43 19.13 -0.98
CA THR A 252 -29.87 19.10 -0.77
C THR A 252 -30.61 19.38 -2.07
N VAL A 253 -31.60 18.55 -2.40
CA VAL A 253 -32.51 18.73 -3.53
C VAL A 253 -33.89 19.08 -2.99
N LYS A 254 -34.43 20.23 -3.40
CA LYS A 254 -35.81 20.62 -3.09
C LYS A 254 -36.78 19.91 -4.04
N ALA A 255 -37.87 19.39 -3.49
CA ALA A 255 -38.93 18.70 -4.22
C ALA A 255 -40.30 19.23 -3.78
N ARG A 256 -41.35 18.87 -4.53
CA ARG A 256 -42.75 19.20 -4.23
C ARG A 256 -43.62 17.99 -4.53
N ASN A 257 -44.71 17.83 -3.77
CA ASN A 257 -45.71 16.84 -4.09
C ASN A 257 -46.42 17.26 -5.38
N ARG A 258 -46.35 16.45 -6.43
CA ARG A 258 -46.99 16.78 -7.72
C ARG A 258 -48.50 16.58 -7.71
N GLY A 259 -49.01 15.75 -6.79
CA GLY A 259 -50.44 15.44 -6.66
C GLY A 259 -51.24 16.46 -5.87
N GLU A 260 -50.58 17.37 -5.14
CA GLU A 260 -51.23 18.31 -4.23
C GLU A 260 -50.77 19.75 -4.50
N ALA A 261 -51.59 20.49 -5.26
CA ALA A 261 -51.33 21.90 -5.53
C ALA A 261 -51.36 22.70 -4.22
N GLY A 262 -50.22 23.30 -3.85
CA GLY A 262 -50.07 24.09 -2.62
C GLY A 262 -49.33 23.38 -1.49
N ALA A 263 -48.93 22.12 -1.64
CA ALA A 263 -48.14 21.41 -0.64
C ALA A 263 -46.78 22.06 -0.38
N ASP A 264 -46.35 22.03 0.88
CA ASP A 264 -45.06 22.56 1.29
C ASP A 264 -43.89 21.83 0.59
N PRO A 265 -42.87 22.57 0.13
CA PRO A 265 -41.71 21.95 -0.49
C PRO A 265 -40.90 21.18 0.55
N PHE A 266 -40.52 19.95 0.21
CA PHE A 266 -39.68 19.10 1.04
C PHE A 266 -38.30 18.91 0.42
N ARG A 267 -37.41 18.19 1.12
CA ARG A 267 -35.99 18.10 0.76
C ARG A 267 -35.48 16.68 0.86
N TYR A 268 -34.63 16.31 -0.10
CA TYR A 268 -33.77 15.13 -0.05
C TYR A 268 -32.32 15.56 0.14
N VAL A 269 -31.53 14.75 0.83
CA VAL A 269 -30.08 14.88 0.94
C VAL A 269 -29.42 13.70 0.23
N PHE A 270 -28.48 13.99 -0.66
CA PHE A 270 -27.71 13.00 -1.41
C PHE A 270 -26.21 13.21 -1.19
N ASP A 271 -25.44 12.13 -1.26
CA ASP A 271 -23.97 12.15 -1.15
C ASP A 271 -23.27 12.05 -2.50
N ALA A 272 -22.10 12.67 -2.61
CA ALA A 272 -21.33 12.71 -3.85
C ALA A 272 -20.64 11.38 -4.18
N GLY A 273 -20.42 10.53 -3.17
CA GLY A 273 -19.86 9.20 -3.40
C GLY A 273 -19.73 8.31 -2.16
N VAL A 274 -19.65 8.88 -0.95
CA VAL A 274 -19.38 8.12 0.27
C VAL A 274 -20.67 7.65 0.93
N HIS A 275 -20.86 6.33 0.97
CA HIS A 275 -22.04 5.68 1.59
C HIS A 275 -21.67 4.60 2.62
N ASP A 276 -20.38 4.29 2.76
CA ASP A 276 -19.86 3.25 3.66
C ASP A 276 -18.40 3.57 4.00
N ILE A 277 -18.06 3.67 5.28
CA ILE A 277 -16.73 4.07 5.77
C ILE A 277 -16.17 3.01 6.71
N SER A 278 -14.98 2.50 6.38
CA SER A 278 -14.12 1.72 7.27
C SER A 278 -13.24 2.61 8.17
N GLY A 279 -12.65 2.03 9.21
CA GLY A 279 -11.73 2.73 10.11
C GLY A 279 -12.39 3.62 11.17
N ALA A 280 -13.73 3.70 11.20
CA ALA A 280 -14.51 4.45 12.18
C ALA A 280 -14.88 3.61 13.43
N GLN A 281 -14.55 2.31 13.45
CA GLN A 281 -14.61 1.48 14.64
C GLN A 281 -13.61 1.96 15.71
N PRO A 282 -13.85 1.68 17.01
CA PRO A 282 -12.88 1.98 18.06
C PRO A 282 -11.47 1.48 17.73
N GLY A 283 -10.48 2.37 17.78
CA GLY A 283 -9.09 2.03 17.46
C GLY A 283 -8.73 2.04 15.97
N GLY A 284 -9.69 2.26 15.06
CA GLY A 284 -9.42 2.46 13.64
C GLY A 284 -8.84 3.85 13.34
N PRO A 285 -8.28 4.09 12.13
CA PRO A 285 -7.65 5.36 11.77
C PRO A 285 -8.57 6.59 11.87
N VAL A 286 -9.84 6.46 11.48
CA VAL A 286 -10.82 7.56 11.52
C VAL A 286 -11.21 7.85 12.96
N ASP A 287 -11.49 6.83 13.77
CA ASP A 287 -11.76 6.98 15.20
C ASP A 287 -10.58 7.61 15.94
N HIS A 288 -9.34 7.16 15.66
CA HIS A 288 -8.13 7.73 16.22
C HIS A 288 -8.00 9.22 15.87
N LEU A 289 -8.21 9.62 14.61
CA LEU A 289 -8.18 11.02 14.20
C LEU A 289 -9.18 11.86 15.00
N LEU A 290 -10.45 11.43 15.04
CA LEU A 290 -11.50 12.18 15.72
C LEU A 290 -11.24 12.30 17.23
N ARG A 291 -10.70 11.25 17.87
CA ARG A 291 -10.26 11.29 19.28
C ARG A 291 -9.08 12.25 19.48
N THR A 292 -8.12 12.25 18.56
CA THR A 292 -6.94 13.13 18.61
C THR A 292 -7.35 14.61 18.55
N LEU A 293 -8.31 14.93 17.69
CA LEU A 293 -8.84 16.28 17.52
C LEU A 293 -9.87 16.67 18.60
N GLY A 294 -10.41 15.71 19.34
CA GLY A 294 -11.47 15.95 20.34
C GLY A 294 -12.83 16.27 19.72
N VAL A 295 -13.10 15.73 18.52
CA VAL A 295 -14.36 15.95 17.76
C VAL A 295 -15.13 14.66 17.51
N ARG A 296 -14.80 13.58 18.23
CA ARG A 296 -15.48 12.28 18.12
C ARG A 296 -16.99 12.40 18.27
N ASP A 297 -17.45 13.16 19.26
CA ASP A 297 -18.87 13.32 19.57
C ASP A 297 -19.62 14.22 18.57
N ARG A 298 -18.92 14.78 17.58
CA ARG A 298 -19.54 15.58 16.50
C ARG A 298 -19.97 14.73 15.30
N VAL A 299 -19.58 13.46 15.24
CA VAL A 299 -19.94 12.55 14.16
C VAL A 299 -20.60 11.33 14.79
N GLU A 300 -21.92 11.26 14.65
CA GLU A 300 -22.69 10.08 15.01
C GLU A 300 -22.58 9.05 13.87
N TRP A 301 -22.30 7.80 14.22
CA TRP A 301 -22.07 6.73 13.25
C TRP A 301 -23.19 5.69 13.30
N GLN A 302 -23.71 5.35 12.13
CA GLN A 302 -24.70 4.30 11.94
C GLN A 302 -24.06 3.09 11.25
N PRO A 303 -24.37 1.85 11.67
CA PRO A 303 -23.89 0.66 10.96
C PRO A 303 -24.54 0.57 9.58
N VAL A 304 -23.78 0.09 8.60
CA VAL A 304 -24.27 -0.12 7.21
C VAL A 304 -24.53 -1.60 6.99
N ASN A 305 -25.79 -1.98 6.80
CA ASN A 305 -26.16 -3.32 6.36
C ASN A 305 -26.06 -3.45 4.84
N ARG A 306 -25.78 -4.67 4.34
CA ARG A 306 -25.48 -4.91 2.92
C ARG A 306 -26.32 -6.03 2.34
N GLY A 307 -26.74 -5.88 1.09
CA GLY A 307 -27.40 -6.92 0.30
C GLY A 307 -26.64 -7.21 -1.00
N VAL A 308 -26.87 -8.37 -1.57
CA VAL A 308 -26.39 -8.74 -2.91
C VAL A 308 -27.49 -9.45 -3.68
N VAL A 309 -27.61 -9.16 -4.97
CA VAL A 309 -28.46 -9.93 -5.88
C VAL A 309 -27.68 -11.10 -6.46
N MET A 310 -28.14 -12.32 -6.22
CA MET A 310 -27.59 -13.54 -6.80
C MET A 310 -28.70 -14.41 -7.35
N ASN A 311 -28.51 -14.95 -8.55
CA ASN A 311 -29.48 -15.82 -9.23
C ASN A 311 -30.90 -15.19 -9.27
N GLY A 312 -30.97 -13.87 -9.48
CA GLY A 312 -32.22 -13.10 -9.51
C GLY A 312 -32.89 -12.86 -8.15
N LYS A 313 -32.25 -13.23 -7.04
CA LYS A 313 -32.79 -13.06 -5.68
C LYS A 313 -31.93 -12.10 -4.87
N LEU A 314 -32.57 -11.23 -4.10
CA LEU A 314 -31.90 -10.44 -3.07
C LEU A 314 -31.53 -11.32 -1.88
N LEU A 315 -30.26 -11.32 -1.52
CA LEU A 315 -29.72 -11.97 -0.33
C LEU A 315 -29.12 -10.90 0.59
N GLN A 316 -29.47 -10.93 1.87
CA GLN A 316 -28.76 -10.14 2.88
C GLN A 316 -27.34 -10.71 3.00
N LEU A 317 -26.31 -9.87 2.85
CA LEU A 317 -24.94 -10.27 3.15
C LEU A 317 -24.73 -10.32 4.66
N ALA A 318 -23.97 -11.31 5.11
CA ALA A 318 -23.53 -11.35 6.50
C ALA A 318 -22.67 -10.12 6.82
N ASP A 319 -22.85 -9.60 8.04
CA ASP A 319 -22.10 -8.45 8.54
C ASP A 319 -20.72 -8.84 9.09
N ASP A 320 -20.41 -10.14 9.17
CA ASP A 320 -19.15 -10.68 9.64
C ASP A 320 -18.58 -11.80 8.74
N ALA A 321 -17.32 -12.15 8.99
CA ALA A 321 -16.61 -13.16 8.20
C ALA A 321 -17.15 -14.59 8.40
N ASP A 322 -17.60 -14.95 9.60
CA ASP A 322 -18.05 -16.32 9.89
C ASP A 322 -19.40 -16.59 9.21
N GLY A 323 -20.30 -15.60 9.25
CA GLY A 323 -21.54 -15.57 8.49
C GLY A 323 -21.26 -15.59 6.99
N LEU A 324 -20.28 -14.83 6.49
CA LEU A 324 -19.91 -14.85 5.07
C LEU A 324 -19.40 -16.24 4.64
N ALA A 325 -18.56 -16.88 5.45
CA ALA A 325 -18.09 -18.25 5.21
C ALA A 325 -19.26 -19.24 5.15
N THR A 326 -20.23 -19.09 6.06
CA THR A 326 -21.46 -19.90 6.10
C THR A 326 -22.31 -19.70 4.85
N GLN A 327 -22.45 -18.46 4.39
CA GLN A 327 -23.19 -18.13 3.15
C GLN A 327 -22.51 -18.72 1.91
N ILE A 328 -21.18 -18.64 1.82
CA ILE A 328 -20.42 -19.26 0.72
C ILE A 328 -20.59 -20.79 0.76
N ALA A 329 -20.53 -21.41 1.94
CA ALA A 329 -20.73 -22.84 2.10
C ALA A 329 -22.15 -23.29 1.70
N ALA A 330 -23.17 -22.46 1.97
CA ALA A 330 -24.55 -22.75 1.58
C ALA A 330 -24.78 -22.57 0.07
N ASP A 331 -24.25 -21.51 -0.54
CA ASP A 331 -24.37 -21.25 -1.99
C ASP A 331 -23.54 -22.25 -2.81
N HIS A 332 -22.36 -22.63 -2.30
CA HIS A 332 -21.42 -23.48 -3.01
C HIS A 332 -20.63 -24.39 -2.04
N PRO A 333 -21.22 -25.53 -1.63
CA PRO A 333 -20.66 -26.45 -0.63
C PRO A 333 -19.20 -26.93 -0.87
N PRO A 334 -18.75 -27.21 -2.11
CA PRO A 334 -17.36 -27.63 -2.36
C PRO A 334 -16.31 -26.62 -1.87
N SER A 335 -16.67 -25.34 -1.72
CA SER A 335 -15.75 -24.30 -1.27
C SER A 335 -15.83 -23.97 0.22
N ALA A 336 -16.64 -24.68 1.02
CA ALA A 336 -16.84 -24.36 2.43
C ALA A 336 -15.53 -24.27 3.24
N THR A 337 -14.69 -25.31 3.16
CA THR A 337 -13.38 -25.34 3.85
C THR A 337 -12.44 -24.25 3.32
N GLY A 338 -12.44 -24.04 2.00
CA GLY A 338 -11.61 -23.04 1.34
C GLY A 338 -11.98 -21.62 1.74
N ALA A 339 -13.28 -21.32 1.82
CA ALA A 339 -13.81 -20.01 2.21
C ALA A 339 -13.46 -19.67 3.66
N ALA A 340 -13.64 -20.61 4.59
CA ALA A 340 -13.25 -20.43 5.98
C ALA A 340 -11.74 -20.19 6.11
N ALA A 341 -10.91 -20.98 5.43
CA ALA A 341 -9.46 -20.82 5.43
C ALA A 341 -9.00 -19.49 4.81
N PHE A 342 -9.63 -19.08 3.71
CA PHE A 342 -9.36 -17.80 3.06
C PHE A 342 -9.67 -16.62 3.98
N LEU A 343 -10.84 -16.61 4.63
CA LEU A 343 -11.26 -15.53 5.50
C LEU A 343 -10.41 -15.45 6.78
N ALA A 344 -9.99 -16.59 7.32
CA ALA A 344 -9.04 -16.64 8.42
C ALA A 344 -7.67 -16.06 8.02
N GLU A 345 -7.13 -16.42 6.85
CA GLU A 345 -5.87 -15.87 6.34
C GLU A 345 -5.99 -14.36 6.09
N MET A 346 -7.09 -13.91 5.47
CA MET A 346 -7.32 -12.49 5.20
C MET A 346 -7.47 -11.68 6.49
N ARG A 347 -8.11 -12.23 7.52
CA ARG A 347 -8.18 -11.62 8.85
C ARG A 347 -6.79 -11.50 9.47
N ALA A 348 -5.96 -12.54 9.38
CA ALA A 348 -4.58 -12.49 9.88
C ALA A 348 -3.75 -11.40 9.17
N ILE A 349 -3.87 -11.28 7.83
CA ILE A 349 -3.23 -10.20 7.05
C ILE A 349 -3.71 -8.83 7.53
N HIS A 350 -5.03 -8.65 7.68
CA HIS A 350 -5.62 -7.40 8.16
C HIS A 350 -5.11 -7.03 9.56
N ASP A 351 -5.15 -7.95 10.51
CA ASP A 351 -4.75 -7.68 11.90
C ASP A 351 -3.24 -7.39 12.02
N GLU A 352 -2.40 -8.06 11.23
CA GLU A 352 -0.98 -7.75 11.11
C GLU A 352 -0.72 -6.38 10.48
N MET A 353 -1.50 -6.02 9.46
CA MET A 353 -1.45 -4.71 8.81
C MET A 353 -1.89 -3.58 9.74
N TYR A 354 -2.88 -3.81 10.59
CA TYR A 354 -3.44 -2.80 11.51
C TYR A 354 -2.84 -2.85 12.91
N ARG A 355 -1.83 -3.70 13.15
CA ARG A 355 -1.13 -3.77 14.43
C ARG A 355 -0.56 -2.41 14.84
N GLY A 356 -0.89 -1.97 16.05
CA GLY A 356 -0.45 -0.68 16.60
C GLY A 356 -1.21 0.54 16.05
N CYS A 357 -2.30 0.32 15.31
CA CYS A 357 -3.10 1.41 14.74
C CYS A 357 -3.89 2.17 15.82
N ALA A 358 -4.34 1.51 16.88
CA ALA A 358 -5.10 2.14 17.96
C ALA A 358 -4.31 3.23 18.69
N GLU A 359 -2.98 3.12 18.73
CA GLU A 359 -2.06 4.05 19.36
C GLU A 359 -1.53 5.12 18.39
N ARG A 360 -1.31 4.77 17.11
CA ARG A 360 -0.68 5.68 16.13
C ARG A 360 -1.65 6.32 15.14
N GLY A 361 -2.85 5.77 14.96
CA GLY A 361 -3.77 6.14 13.89
C GLY A 361 -3.27 5.81 12.49
N LEU A 362 -2.25 4.94 12.37
CA LEU A 362 -1.64 4.51 11.11
C LEU A 362 -1.51 2.98 11.10
N PRO A 363 -1.64 2.33 9.94
CA PRO A 363 -1.27 0.93 9.78
C PRO A 363 0.20 0.67 10.18
N ASN A 364 0.54 -0.60 10.34
CA ASN A 364 1.89 -1.08 10.61
C ASN A 364 2.80 -0.90 9.39
N ILE A 365 3.29 0.32 9.20
CA ILE A 365 4.22 0.71 8.15
C ILE A 365 5.65 0.72 8.74
N PRO A 366 6.55 -0.18 8.31
CA PRO A 366 7.95 -0.17 8.77
C PRO A 366 8.68 1.11 8.33
N ASP A 367 9.30 1.81 9.28
CA ASP A 367 10.00 3.09 9.06
C ASP A 367 11.53 3.00 9.25
N SER A 368 12.04 1.83 9.63
CA SER A 368 13.45 1.58 9.89
C SER A 368 13.88 0.19 9.47
N VAL A 369 15.18 -0.03 9.28
CA VAL A 369 15.71 -1.37 8.94
C VAL A 369 15.40 -2.36 10.06
N ALA A 370 15.47 -1.93 11.32
CA ALA A 370 15.12 -2.77 12.46
C ALA A 370 13.64 -3.19 12.41
N ALA A 371 12.73 -2.24 12.15
CA ALA A 371 11.32 -2.54 11.97
C ALA A 371 11.07 -3.48 10.78
N MET A 372 11.73 -3.27 9.64
CA MET A 372 11.59 -4.17 8.47
C MET A 372 12.08 -5.60 8.75
N ARG A 373 13.20 -5.75 9.48
CA ARG A 373 13.70 -7.08 9.87
C ARG A 373 12.70 -7.80 10.76
N ARG A 374 12.13 -7.08 11.72
CA ARG A 374 11.10 -7.61 12.62
C ARG A 374 9.81 -7.91 11.88
N TYR A 375 9.41 -7.10 10.91
CA TYR A 375 8.16 -7.26 10.16
C TYR A 375 8.00 -8.66 9.54
N VAL A 376 9.09 -9.27 9.06
CA VAL A 376 9.04 -10.63 8.49
C VAL A 376 8.61 -11.68 9.54
N ALA A 377 9.11 -11.54 10.77
CA ALA A 377 8.81 -12.47 11.86
C ALA A 377 7.51 -12.11 12.58
N ASP A 378 7.26 -10.81 12.75
CA ASP A 378 6.13 -10.26 13.49
C ASP A 378 4.85 -10.32 12.63
N CYS A 379 4.96 -10.26 11.30
CA CYS A 379 3.84 -10.20 10.35
C CYS A 379 3.98 -11.20 9.17
N PRO A 380 4.06 -12.52 9.45
CA PRO A 380 4.30 -13.55 8.43
C PRO A 380 3.20 -13.64 7.35
N HIS A 381 1.93 -13.44 7.70
CA HIS A 381 0.81 -13.56 6.73
C HIS A 381 0.82 -12.39 5.75
N ALA A 382 0.95 -11.17 6.28
CA ALA A 382 1.10 -9.94 5.51
C ALA A 382 2.34 -10.01 4.60
N PHE A 383 3.49 -10.47 5.12
CA PHE A 383 4.71 -10.64 4.34
C PHE A 383 4.52 -11.64 3.18
N ARG A 384 3.77 -12.72 3.40
CA ARG A 384 3.49 -13.75 2.38
C ARG A 384 2.60 -13.24 1.24
N TRP A 385 1.57 -12.45 1.56
CA TRP A 385 0.49 -12.18 0.60
C TRP A 385 0.38 -10.75 0.10
N MET A 386 0.77 -9.72 0.85
CA MET A 386 0.39 -8.34 0.53
C MET A 386 0.79 -7.84 -0.86
N SER A 387 1.92 -8.31 -1.39
CA SER A 387 2.42 -7.92 -2.73
C SER A 387 1.96 -8.84 -3.86
N ARG A 388 1.22 -9.92 -3.56
CA ARG A 388 0.74 -10.89 -4.54
C ARG A 388 -0.64 -10.49 -5.08
N PRO A 389 -0.98 -10.86 -6.33
CA PRO A 389 -2.32 -10.65 -6.86
C PRO A 389 -3.40 -11.24 -5.94
N PHE A 390 -4.49 -10.52 -5.76
CA PHE A 390 -5.64 -10.96 -4.96
C PHE A 390 -6.22 -12.27 -5.51
N GLN A 391 -6.30 -12.36 -6.84
CA GLN A 391 -6.80 -13.55 -7.52
C GLN A 391 -5.96 -14.79 -7.23
N GLU A 392 -4.63 -14.65 -7.07
CA GLU A 392 -3.76 -15.77 -6.74
C GLU A 392 -4.07 -16.34 -5.35
N MET A 393 -4.45 -15.47 -4.39
CA MET A 393 -4.89 -15.90 -3.07
C MET A 393 -6.26 -16.59 -3.14
N LEU A 394 -7.21 -16.03 -3.89
CA LEU A 394 -8.51 -16.68 -4.11
C LEU A 394 -8.36 -18.08 -4.71
N ASP A 395 -7.59 -18.21 -5.80
CA ASP A 395 -7.38 -19.49 -6.49
C ASP A 395 -6.64 -20.51 -5.60
N HIS A 396 -5.80 -20.04 -4.67
CA HIS A 396 -5.10 -20.90 -3.71
C HIS A 396 -6.05 -21.57 -2.71
N TYR A 397 -7.04 -20.85 -2.19
CA TYR A 397 -7.96 -21.36 -1.17
C TYR A 397 -9.27 -21.90 -1.75
N ILE A 398 -9.74 -21.32 -2.87
CA ILE A 398 -11.03 -21.60 -3.50
C ILE A 398 -10.81 -21.70 -5.01
N PRO A 399 -10.43 -22.88 -5.56
CA PRO A 399 -10.15 -23.01 -6.99
C PRO A 399 -11.37 -22.79 -7.90
N ASP A 400 -12.59 -23.06 -7.41
CA ASP A 400 -13.82 -22.87 -8.18
C ASP A 400 -14.28 -21.40 -8.14
N ARG A 401 -14.42 -20.79 -9.32
CA ARG A 401 -14.87 -19.39 -9.46
C ARG A 401 -16.28 -19.15 -8.93
N ALA A 402 -17.15 -20.16 -8.93
CA ALA A 402 -18.49 -20.03 -8.35
C ALA A 402 -18.43 -19.72 -6.84
N GLY A 403 -17.49 -20.33 -6.11
CA GLY A 403 -17.27 -20.11 -4.67
C GLY A 403 -16.59 -18.78 -4.33
N GLN A 404 -15.98 -18.11 -5.31
CA GLN A 404 -15.30 -16.83 -5.11
C GLN A 404 -16.25 -15.63 -5.19
N ARG A 405 -17.45 -15.79 -5.74
CA ARG A 405 -18.36 -14.68 -6.13
C ARG A 405 -18.58 -13.67 -5.00
N LEU A 406 -18.99 -14.14 -3.82
CA LEU A 406 -19.26 -13.28 -2.66
C LEU A 406 -18.01 -12.53 -2.16
N LEU A 407 -16.83 -13.14 -2.26
CA LEU A 407 -15.56 -12.54 -1.85
C LEU A 407 -15.09 -11.42 -2.80
N THR A 408 -15.68 -11.32 -3.99
CA THR A 408 -15.33 -10.31 -5.01
C THR A 408 -16.33 -9.16 -5.08
N VAL A 409 -17.44 -9.20 -4.33
CA VAL A 409 -18.50 -8.17 -4.40
C VAL A 409 -17.97 -6.77 -4.06
N LEU A 410 -17.06 -6.68 -3.08
CA LEU A 410 -16.52 -5.40 -2.62
C LEU A 410 -15.30 -4.90 -3.43
N THR A 411 -14.87 -5.58 -4.50
CA THR A 411 -13.74 -5.09 -5.32
C THR A 411 -14.03 -3.72 -5.95
N GLY A 412 -15.32 -3.41 -6.14
CA GLY A 412 -15.79 -2.11 -6.65
C GLY A 412 -15.44 -0.91 -5.77
N TYR A 413 -15.01 -1.13 -4.53
CA TYR A 413 -14.48 -0.07 -3.65
C TYR A 413 -13.11 0.46 -4.10
N LEU A 414 -12.44 -0.27 -5.00
CA LEU A 414 -11.09 0.06 -5.47
C LEU A 414 -10.99 0.13 -6.99
N SER A 415 -11.73 -0.73 -7.70
CA SER A 415 -11.53 -0.96 -9.13
C SER A 415 -12.75 -1.61 -9.79
N ASP A 416 -12.98 -1.27 -11.05
CA ASP A 416 -13.84 -2.01 -11.98
C ASP A 416 -13.15 -3.29 -12.52
N ARG A 417 -11.87 -3.47 -12.21
CA ARG A 417 -11.02 -4.58 -12.64
C ARG A 417 -10.37 -5.25 -11.44
N ALA A 418 -10.99 -6.30 -10.92
CA ALA A 418 -10.55 -7.01 -9.73
C ALA A 418 -9.20 -7.72 -9.92
N GLU A 419 -8.88 -8.13 -11.15
CA GLU A 419 -7.65 -8.83 -11.51
C GLU A 419 -6.38 -7.98 -11.36
N LEU A 420 -6.53 -6.64 -11.27
CA LEU A 420 -5.43 -5.71 -11.05
C LEU A 420 -5.07 -5.51 -9.57
N LEU A 421 -5.87 -6.06 -8.65
CA LEU A 421 -5.73 -5.82 -7.21
C LEU A 421 -4.75 -6.80 -6.58
N THR A 422 -4.00 -6.34 -5.58
CA THR A 422 -3.20 -7.21 -4.70
C THR A 422 -3.97 -7.59 -3.44
N ALA A 423 -3.57 -8.67 -2.76
CA ALA A 423 -4.16 -9.03 -1.48
C ALA A 423 -3.96 -7.92 -0.43
N GLY A 424 -2.85 -7.18 -0.49
CA GLY A 424 -2.60 -6.03 0.39
C GLY A 424 -3.52 -4.83 0.12
N GLN A 425 -3.98 -4.64 -1.12
CA GLN A 425 -5.00 -3.62 -1.44
C GLN A 425 -6.39 -4.05 -0.96
N MET A 426 -6.71 -5.35 -1.02
CA MET A 426 -8.01 -5.88 -0.59
C MET A 426 -8.12 -6.06 0.94
N ALA A 427 -7.04 -6.26 1.67
CA ALA A 427 -7.11 -6.49 3.12
C ALA A 427 -7.89 -5.40 3.89
N PRO A 428 -7.69 -4.08 3.65
CA PRO A 428 -8.55 -3.04 4.24
C PRO A 428 -10.03 -3.15 3.84
N ILE A 429 -10.34 -3.60 2.63
CA ILE A 429 -11.72 -3.81 2.18
C ILE A 429 -12.37 -4.98 2.91
N PHE A 430 -11.63 -6.02 3.24
CA PHE A 430 -12.17 -7.08 4.12
C PHE A 430 -12.42 -6.58 5.56
N GLY A 431 -11.85 -5.43 5.95
CA GLY A 431 -12.20 -4.71 7.16
C GLY A 431 -13.71 -4.46 7.31
N TYR A 432 -14.47 -4.35 6.21
CA TYR A 432 -15.93 -4.22 6.25
C TYR A 432 -16.64 -5.45 6.84
N TRP A 433 -16.07 -6.66 6.72
CA TRP A 433 -16.55 -7.90 7.36
C TRP A 433 -15.86 -8.22 8.69
N PHE A 434 -14.79 -7.51 9.04
CA PHE A 434 -14.05 -7.76 10.27
C PHE A 434 -14.40 -6.75 11.38
N SER A 435 -14.65 -5.51 11.00
CA SER A 435 -14.90 -4.37 11.90
C SER A 435 -16.21 -3.64 11.59
N GLY A 436 -16.89 -4.01 10.50
CA GLY A 436 -18.09 -3.32 10.02
C GLY A 436 -17.78 -2.02 9.29
N GLY A 437 -18.74 -1.57 8.48
CA GLY A 437 -18.72 -0.25 7.86
C GLY A 437 -19.77 0.66 8.47
N ARG A 438 -19.49 1.97 8.42
CA ARG A 438 -20.29 2.98 9.11
C ARG A 438 -20.62 4.15 8.21
N TYR A 439 -21.80 4.71 8.41
CA TYR A 439 -22.28 5.90 7.72
C TYR A 439 -22.50 7.03 8.74
N PRO A 440 -22.04 8.26 8.46
CA PRO A 440 -22.24 9.38 9.38
C PRO A 440 -23.68 9.90 9.28
N ALA A 441 -24.35 10.05 10.43
CA ALA A 441 -25.67 10.67 10.48
C ALA A 441 -25.62 12.11 9.95
N GLY A 442 -26.65 12.51 9.20
CA GLY A 442 -26.72 13.75 8.42
C GLY A 442 -26.03 13.66 7.06
N GLY A 443 -25.40 12.54 6.73
CA GLY A 443 -24.70 12.30 5.48
C GLY A 443 -23.20 12.58 5.51
N SER A 444 -22.51 12.26 4.41
CA SER A 444 -21.04 12.28 4.33
C SER A 444 -20.43 13.65 4.65
N GLN A 445 -21.18 14.75 4.44
CA GLN A 445 -20.79 16.11 4.81
C GLN A 445 -20.44 16.26 6.30
N ALA A 446 -21.08 15.50 7.21
CA ALA A 446 -20.88 15.63 8.65
C ALA A 446 -19.42 15.41 9.07
N LEU A 447 -18.72 14.45 8.45
CA LEU A 447 -17.30 14.22 8.71
C LEU A 447 -16.44 15.39 8.24
N ALA A 448 -16.69 15.90 7.03
CA ALA A 448 -15.95 17.03 6.48
C ALA A 448 -16.16 18.31 7.32
N ASP A 449 -17.39 18.54 7.78
CA ASP A 449 -17.74 19.67 8.62
C ASP A 449 -17.08 19.58 10.00
N ALA A 450 -17.05 18.40 10.62
CA ALA A 450 -16.37 18.19 11.90
C ALA A 450 -14.87 18.52 11.81
N LEU A 451 -14.20 18.09 10.73
CA LEU A 451 -12.78 18.41 10.50
C LEU A 451 -12.57 19.91 10.20
N ALA A 452 -13.41 20.50 9.33
CA ALA A 452 -13.33 21.93 9.00
C ALA A 452 -13.59 22.82 10.23
N GLN A 453 -14.51 22.42 11.11
CA GLN A 453 -14.76 23.12 12.37
C GLN A 453 -13.60 22.96 13.35
N SER A 454 -12.96 21.78 13.43
CA SER A 454 -11.75 21.59 14.25
C SER A 454 -10.64 22.54 13.82
N ILE A 455 -10.39 22.65 12.51
CA ILE A 455 -9.38 23.57 11.96
C ILE A 455 -9.64 25.01 12.43
N ARG A 456 -10.89 25.48 12.31
CA ARG A 456 -11.27 26.83 12.74
C ARG A 456 -11.15 27.02 14.25
N ALA A 457 -11.54 26.01 15.03
CA ALA A 457 -11.44 26.04 16.49
C ALA A 457 -9.98 26.13 16.97
N ASP A 458 -9.05 25.51 16.24
CA ASP A 458 -7.61 25.57 16.49
C ASP A 458 -6.93 26.78 15.78
N GLY A 459 -7.70 27.78 15.31
CA GLY A 459 -7.19 29.03 14.75
C GLY A 459 -6.78 29.01 13.27
N GLY A 460 -6.99 27.88 12.59
CA GLY A 460 -6.82 27.76 11.14
C GLY A 460 -7.96 28.41 10.34
N GLU A 461 -7.72 28.62 9.05
CA GLU A 461 -8.71 29.21 8.14
C GLU A 461 -9.12 28.21 7.05
N VAL A 462 -10.42 28.17 6.71
CA VAL A 462 -10.95 27.39 5.58
C VAL A 462 -11.69 28.34 4.65
N ARG A 463 -11.11 28.63 3.50
CA ARG A 463 -11.66 29.52 2.45
C ARG A 463 -12.30 28.70 1.35
N LEU A 464 -13.60 28.88 1.16
CA LEU A 464 -14.38 28.24 0.12
C LEU A 464 -14.40 29.12 -1.15
N ARG A 465 -14.81 28.57 -2.29
CA ARG A 465 -14.84 29.28 -3.60
C ARG A 465 -13.53 29.99 -3.94
N THR A 466 -12.42 29.40 -3.53
CA THR A 466 -11.06 29.95 -3.68
C THR A 466 -10.19 28.97 -4.46
N PRO A 467 -10.45 28.79 -5.78
CA PRO A 467 -9.65 27.91 -6.61
C PRO A 467 -8.20 28.39 -6.69
N VAL A 468 -7.26 27.47 -6.52
CA VAL A 468 -5.81 27.71 -6.69
C VAL A 468 -5.45 27.54 -8.15
N SER A 469 -4.76 28.52 -8.73
CA SER A 469 -4.29 28.50 -10.12
C SER A 469 -2.83 28.02 -10.21
N ARG A 470 -2.01 28.29 -9.19
CA ARG A 470 -0.58 27.95 -9.19
C ARG A 470 -0.03 27.68 -7.79
N ILE A 471 0.90 26.75 -7.68
CA ILE A 471 1.80 26.57 -6.52
C ILE A 471 3.10 27.31 -6.83
N LEU A 472 3.49 28.23 -5.97
CA LEU A 472 4.66 29.09 -6.18
C LEU A 472 5.92 28.32 -5.81
N ILE A 473 6.87 28.25 -6.75
CA ILE A 473 8.18 27.62 -6.56
C ILE A 473 9.27 28.69 -6.62
N GLU A 474 9.99 28.88 -5.52
CA GLU A 474 11.10 29.83 -5.41
C GLU A 474 12.35 29.09 -4.92
N ASN A 475 13.48 29.28 -5.60
CA ASN A 475 14.74 28.59 -5.29
C ASN A 475 14.58 27.05 -5.19
N GLY A 476 13.73 26.47 -6.06
CA GLY A 476 13.43 25.04 -6.08
C GLY A 476 12.58 24.53 -4.92
N ARG A 477 11.94 25.41 -4.14
CA ARG A 477 11.13 25.06 -2.96
C ARG A 477 9.71 25.64 -3.06
N ALA A 478 8.77 25.02 -2.38
CA ALA A 478 7.43 25.60 -2.24
C ALA A 478 7.47 26.90 -1.44
N ALA A 479 6.80 27.94 -1.94
CA ALA A 479 6.79 29.29 -1.37
C ALA A 479 5.38 29.87 -1.15
N GLY A 480 4.34 29.09 -1.44
CA GLY A 480 2.94 29.49 -1.29
C GLY A 480 2.12 29.13 -2.52
N VAL A 481 1.01 29.83 -2.70
CA VAL A 481 0.09 29.62 -3.81
C VAL A 481 -0.43 30.94 -4.36
N GLU A 482 -0.91 30.89 -5.60
CA GLU A 482 -1.70 31.92 -6.24
C GLU A 482 -3.12 31.39 -6.48
N THR A 483 -4.12 32.20 -6.14
CA THR A 483 -5.54 31.88 -6.37
C THR A 483 -5.98 32.41 -7.74
N ALA A 484 -7.08 31.88 -8.27
CA ALA A 484 -7.55 32.25 -9.61
C ALA A 484 -7.94 33.74 -9.77
N ASP A 485 -8.17 34.45 -8.66
CA ASP A 485 -8.38 35.91 -8.62
C ASP A 485 -7.06 36.71 -8.51
N GLY A 486 -5.91 36.04 -8.66
CA GLY A 486 -4.56 36.64 -8.66
C GLY A 486 -3.99 36.92 -7.28
N ARG A 487 -4.68 36.56 -6.18
CA ARG A 487 -4.13 36.78 -4.83
C ARG A 487 -3.03 35.77 -4.53
N VAL A 488 -1.95 36.27 -3.92
CA VAL A 488 -0.82 35.45 -3.49
C VAL A 488 -0.89 35.20 -2.00
N ILE A 489 -0.81 33.94 -1.59
CA ILE A 489 -0.75 33.51 -0.19
C ILE A 489 0.60 32.82 0.02
N ARG A 490 1.50 33.48 0.74
CA ARG A 490 2.85 32.98 1.03
C ARG A 490 2.84 31.99 2.19
N ALA A 491 3.55 30.88 2.01
CA ALA A 491 3.82 29.89 3.04
C ALA A 491 5.08 29.07 2.72
N PRO A 492 5.88 28.69 3.73
CA PRO A 492 7.05 27.83 3.54
C PRO A 492 6.70 26.37 3.24
N ALA A 493 5.44 25.98 3.44
CA ALA A 493 4.95 24.64 3.14
C ALA A 493 3.58 24.69 2.45
N VAL A 494 3.40 23.80 1.49
CA VAL A 494 2.14 23.59 0.76
C VAL A 494 1.79 22.10 0.83
N ILE A 495 0.53 21.79 1.15
CA ILE A 495 -0.01 20.44 1.02
C ILE A 495 -1.02 20.45 -0.11
N SER A 496 -0.83 19.62 -1.13
CA SER A 496 -1.85 19.42 -2.16
C SER A 496 -2.68 18.17 -1.88
N ASN A 497 -3.98 18.35 -1.74
CA ASN A 497 -4.99 17.30 -1.82
C ASN A 497 -5.68 17.27 -3.20
N ALA A 498 -5.29 18.16 -4.12
CA ALA A 498 -5.79 18.12 -5.49
C ALA A 498 -5.33 16.85 -6.20
N ASP A 499 -5.94 16.56 -7.37
CA ASP A 499 -5.50 15.50 -8.25
C ASP A 499 -3.97 15.56 -8.46
N VAL A 500 -3.29 14.43 -8.27
CA VAL A 500 -1.83 14.41 -8.20
C VAL A 500 -1.17 14.73 -9.54
N ARG A 501 -1.82 14.35 -10.66
CA ARG A 501 -1.33 14.65 -12.00
C ARG A 501 -1.48 16.14 -12.28
N ARG A 502 -2.63 16.72 -11.97
CA ARG A 502 -2.84 18.18 -12.06
C ARG A 502 -1.90 18.96 -11.14
N THR A 503 -1.73 18.51 -9.90
CA THR A 503 -0.81 19.16 -8.94
C THR A 503 0.58 19.28 -9.54
N MET A 504 1.13 18.18 -10.06
CA MET A 504 2.50 18.13 -10.56
C MET A 504 2.68 18.81 -11.90
N LEU A 505 1.76 18.59 -12.84
CA LEU A 505 1.95 19.03 -14.23
C LEU A 505 1.33 20.39 -14.52
N GLU A 506 0.29 20.81 -13.77
CA GLU A 506 -0.45 22.05 -14.01
C GLU A 506 -0.20 23.08 -12.90
N LEU A 507 -0.45 22.75 -11.64
CA LEU A 507 -0.33 23.71 -10.54
C LEU A 507 1.14 24.04 -10.21
N VAL A 508 2.01 23.04 -10.21
CA VAL A 508 3.46 23.22 -10.04
C VAL A 508 4.12 23.62 -11.36
N GLY A 509 3.76 22.95 -12.46
CA GLY A 509 4.41 23.08 -13.76
C GLY A 509 5.55 22.06 -13.94
N ALA A 510 5.56 21.36 -15.08
CA ALA A 510 6.55 20.32 -15.37
C ALA A 510 8.01 20.83 -15.39
N GLU A 511 8.20 22.10 -15.70
CA GLU A 511 9.49 22.80 -15.71
C GLU A 511 10.15 22.91 -14.34
N HIS A 512 9.37 22.80 -13.26
CA HIS A 512 9.86 22.84 -11.87
C HIS A 512 10.18 21.45 -11.32
N LEU A 513 10.04 20.38 -12.13
CA LEU A 513 10.21 19.00 -11.71
C LEU A 513 11.44 18.35 -12.38
N PRO A 514 12.10 17.39 -11.71
CA PRO A 514 13.06 16.52 -12.38
C PRO A 514 12.38 15.81 -13.58
N ALA A 515 13.02 15.80 -14.75
CA ALA A 515 12.42 15.28 -15.98
C ALA A 515 11.84 13.86 -15.85
N ALA A 516 12.57 12.96 -15.18
CA ALA A 516 12.10 11.60 -14.92
C ALA A 516 10.85 11.54 -14.03
N TYR A 517 10.74 12.46 -13.06
CA TYR A 517 9.57 12.56 -12.19
C TYR A 517 8.37 13.16 -12.91
N ALA A 518 8.58 14.19 -13.73
CA ALA A 518 7.54 14.76 -14.60
C ALA A 518 6.99 13.70 -15.58
N ALA A 519 7.88 12.96 -16.25
CA ALA A 519 7.50 11.85 -17.14
C ALA A 519 6.71 10.77 -16.40
N ARG A 520 7.12 10.40 -15.18
CA ARG A 520 6.36 9.49 -14.33
C ARG A 520 4.96 10.03 -14.02
N CYS A 521 4.83 11.30 -13.66
CA CYS A 521 3.53 11.92 -13.38
C CYS A 521 2.63 11.97 -14.61
N ALA A 522 3.20 12.24 -15.79
CA ALA A 522 2.48 12.23 -17.06
C ALA A 522 1.94 10.84 -17.43
N ALA A 523 2.68 9.79 -17.08
CA ALA A 523 2.30 8.39 -17.32
C ALA A 523 1.28 7.82 -16.31
N LEU A 524 0.97 8.54 -15.21
CA LEU A 524 -0.03 8.09 -14.25
C LEU A 524 -1.41 8.05 -14.91
N ARG A 525 -2.01 6.86 -14.95
CA ARG A 525 -3.36 6.67 -15.46
C ARG A 525 -4.38 6.95 -14.35
N PRO A 526 -5.46 7.70 -14.63
CA PRO A 526 -6.58 7.80 -13.71
C PRO A 526 -7.19 6.42 -13.41
N SER A 527 -7.72 6.25 -12.21
CA SER A 527 -8.54 5.11 -11.84
C SER A 527 -9.90 5.16 -12.56
N THR A 528 -10.70 4.10 -12.37
CA THR A 528 -12.09 4.09 -12.81
C THR A 528 -12.88 5.31 -12.30
N SER A 529 -13.87 5.69 -13.07
CA SER A 529 -14.88 6.70 -12.75
C SER A 529 -16.21 6.00 -12.43
N ALA A 530 -17.31 6.76 -12.45
CA ALA A 530 -18.64 6.23 -12.25
C ALA A 530 -19.69 6.91 -13.14
N PHE A 531 -20.83 6.24 -13.26
CA PHE A 531 -22.09 6.86 -13.61
C PHE A 531 -23.06 6.69 -12.43
N MET A 532 -23.70 7.77 -12.03
CA MET A 532 -24.57 7.81 -10.84
C MET A 532 -25.93 8.42 -11.18
N VAL A 533 -26.99 7.84 -10.64
CA VAL A 533 -28.36 8.37 -10.68
C VAL A 533 -28.84 8.55 -9.26
N THR A 534 -29.24 9.77 -8.90
CA THR A 534 -29.89 10.04 -7.61
C THR A 534 -31.39 10.20 -7.82
N LEU A 535 -32.17 9.54 -6.98
CA LEU A 535 -33.63 9.49 -7.04
C LEU A 535 -34.21 9.84 -5.67
N GLY A 536 -35.14 10.79 -5.66
CA GLY A 536 -36.03 10.97 -4.51
C GLY A 536 -37.31 10.19 -4.76
N LEU A 537 -37.64 9.26 -3.87
CA LEU A 537 -38.83 8.40 -3.96
C LEU A 537 -39.87 8.80 -2.92
N ASP A 538 -41.15 8.72 -3.28
CA ASP A 538 -42.30 8.87 -2.36
C ASP A 538 -42.72 7.55 -1.68
N ILE A 539 -41.81 6.56 -1.71
CA ILE A 539 -41.88 5.31 -0.98
C ILE A 539 -40.53 5.04 -0.30
N VAL A 540 -40.55 4.18 0.72
CA VAL A 540 -39.34 3.60 1.29
C VAL A 540 -39.18 2.18 0.73
N PRO A 541 -38.19 1.91 -0.13
CA PRO A 541 -37.97 0.57 -0.66
C PRO A 541 -37.48 -0.36 0.47
N ASP A 542 -37.98 -1.60 0.47
CA ASP A 542 -37.52 -2.65 1.38
C ASP A 542 -36.20 -3.26 0.87
N LEU A 543 -35.12 -2.51 1.05
CA LEU A 543 -33.76 -2.88 0.66
C LEU A 543 -32.77 -2.54 1.79
N PRO A 544 -31.67 -3.29 1.90
CA PRO A 544 -30.52 -2.88 2.71
C PRO A 544 -29.99 -1.50 2.29
N ALA A 545 -29.30 -0.81 3.21
CA ALA A 545 -28.68 0.50 2.97
C ALA A 545 -27.81 0.50 1.71
N MET A 546 -27.15 -0.62 1.44
CA MET A 546 -26.36 -0.81 0.24
C MET A 546 -26.63 -2.19 -0.35
N THR A 547 -27.15 -2.23 -1.57
CA THR A 547 -27.44 -3.47 -2.29
C THR A 547 -26.59 -3.54 -3.55
N PHE A 548 -25.81 -4.61 -3.70
CA PHE A 548 -24.99 -4.86 -4.88
C PHE A 548 -25.72 -5.70 -5.91
N LEU A 549 -25.64 -5.29 -7.16
CA LEU A 549 -26.11 -6.01 -8.35
C LEU A 549 -24.86 -6.36 -9.17
N PRO A 550 -24.25 -7.53 -8.96
CA PRO A 550 -23.11 -8.00 -9.74
C PRO A 550 -23.46 -8.10 -11.24
N SER A 551 -22.48 -7.88 -12.11
CA SER A 551 -22.61 -8.22 -13.54
C SER A 551 -22.55 -9.73 -13.75
N ASP A 552 -23.21 -10.24 -14.79
CA ASP A 552 -23.20 -11.65 -15.16
C ASP A 552 -21.75 -12.15 -15.34
N GLY A 553 -21.24 -12.93 -14.38
CA GLY A 553 -19.92 -13.59 -14.47
C GLY A 553 -18.84 -13.20 -13.45
N ALA A 554 -19.06 -12.23 -12.54
CA ALA A 554 -18.28 -11.84 -11.33
C ALA A 554 -18.04 -10.31 -11.24
N GLY A 555 -17.87 -9.79 -10.02
CA GLY A 555 -17.46 -8.39 -9.76
C GLY A 555 -18.59 -7.39 -9.48
N PHE A 556 -18.22 -6.11 -9.37
CA PHE A 556 -19.14 -4.99 -9.11
C PHE A 556 -19.85 -4.57 -10.40
N GLY A 557 -21.18 -4.77 -10.48
CA GLY A 557 -21.99 -4.29 -11.62
C GLY A 557 -22.58 -2.90 -11.34
N MET A 558 -23.52 -2.84 -10.40
CA MET A 558 -24.16 -1.63 -9.91
C MET A 558 -24.39 -1.74 -8.40
N ALA A 559 -24.38 -0.64 -7.68
CA ALA A 559 -24.85 -0.56 -6.30
C ALA A 559 -26.10 0.33 -6.23
N ILE A 560 -27.04 -0.06 -5.37
CA ILE A 560 -28.19 0.74 -4.95
C ILE A 560 -27.95 1.12 -3.49
N SER A 561 -27.74 2.40 -3.23
CA SER A 561 -27.59 2.94 -1.88
C SER A 561 -28.87 3.64 -1.47
N VAL A 562 -29.42 3.29 -0.31
CA VAL A 562 -30.60 3.90 0.31
C VAL A 562 -30.26 4.35 1.72
N PRO A 563 -29.33 5.31 1.91
CA PRO A 563 -28.87 5.72 3.25
C PRO A 563 -30.01 6.24 4.14
N SER A 564 -31.08 6.76 3.52
CA SER A 564 -32.29 7.22 4.21
C SER A 564 -33.06 6.13 5.00
N THR A 565 -32.79 4.85 4.74
CA THR A 565 -33.33 3.73 5.55
C THR A 565 -32.73 3.69 6.96
N HIS A 566 -31.48 4.12 7.11
CA HIS A 566 -30.77 4.16 8.40
C HIS A 566 -30.86 5.56 8.99
N ASP A 567 -30.74 6.58 8.15
CA ASP A 567 -30.83 7.99 8.54
C ASP A 567 -32.06 8.68 7.95
N ARG A 568 -33.12 8.73 8.75
CA ARG A 568 -34.38 9.37 8.36
C ARG A 568 -34.27 10.89 8.16
N SER A 569 -33.15 11.53 8.51
CA SER A 569 -32.96 12.97 8.24
C SER A 569 -32.70 13.29 6.76
N LEU A 570 -32.35 12.28 5.96
CA LEU A 570 -31.98 12.45 4.55
C LEU A 570 -33.18 12.54 3.60
N ALA A 571 -34.36 12.14 4.05
CA ALA A 571 -35.59 12.17 3.27
C ALA A 571 -36.82 12.47 4.15
N PRO A 572 -37.92 12.98 3.58
CA PRO A 572 -39.16 13.16 4.31
C PRO A 572 -39.73 11.84 4.85
N ALA A 573 -40.65 11.92 5.82
CA ALA A 573 -41.34 10.73 6.31
C ALA A 573 -42.11 10.03 5.16
N GLY A 574 -41.94 8.70 5.04
CA GLY A 574 -42.53 7.90 3.96
C GLY A 574 -41.77 7.94 2.63
N HIS A 575 -40.71 8.74 2.52
CA HIS A 575 -39.91 8.92 1.33
C HIS A 575 -38.50 8.33 1.49
N ALA A 576 -37.79 8.13 0.38
CA ALA A 576 -36.40 7.69 0.38
C ALA A 576 -35.51 8.50 -0.57
N ALA A 577 -34.28 8.78 -0.13
CA ALA A 577 -33.18 9.21 -0.98
C ALA A 577 -32.38 7.98 -1.42
N VAL A 578 -32.34 7.75 -2.74
CA VAL A 578 -31.69 6.60 -3.38
C VAL A 578 -30.59 7.06 -4.33
N SER A 579 -29.45 6.39 -4.30
CA SER A 579 -28.35 6.56 -5.26
C SER A 579 -28.08 5.24 -5.97
N LEU A 580 -28.15 5.23 -7.30
CA LEU A 580 -27.70 4.13 -8.14
C LEU A 580 -26.30 4.47 -8.65
N LEU A 581 -25.32 3.59 -8.50
CA LEU A 581 -23.95 3.83 -8.96
C LEU A 581 -23.40 2.62 -9.70
N ARG A 582 -22.88 2.85 -10.90
CA ARG A 582 -22.07 1.88 -11.66
C ARG A 582 -20.67 2.44 -11.86
N LEU A 583 -19.66 1.58 -11.83
CA LEU A 583 -18.32 1.99 -12.24
C LEU A 583 -18.27 2.14 -13.76
N ALA A 584 -17.42 3.04 -14.22
CA ALA A 584 -17.20 3.31 -15.64
C ALA A 584 -15.71 3.59 -15.87
N PRO A 585 -15.10 3.04 -16.92
CA PRO A 585 -13.70 3.31 -17.19
C PRO A 585 -13.45 4.81 -17.41
N ALA A 586 -12.25 5.29 -17.06
CA ALA A 586 -11.89 6.71 -17.12
C ALA A 586 -12.09 7.32 -18.52
N ASP A 587 -11.81 6.52 -19.56
CA ASP A 587 -11.87 6.89 -20.97
C ASP A 587 -13.23 6.62 -21.63
N ALA A 588 -14.31 6.49 -20.86
CA ALA A 588 -15.67 6.22 -21.37
C ALA A 588 -16.24 7.29 -22.32
N GLY A 589 -15.45 8.27 -22.77
CA GLY A 589 -15.81 9.20 -23.85
C GLY A 589 -16.89 10.20 -23.46
N TRP A 590 -17.04 10.52 -22.17
CA TRP A 590 -18.00 11.53 -21.72
C TRP A 590 -17.47 12.94 -22.02
N ASN A 591 -18.07 13.63 -22.98
CA ASN A 591 -17.76 15.02 -23.28
C ASN A 591 -19.00 15.90 -23.09
N ARG A 592 -18.91 16.92 -22.21
CA ARG A 592 -20.03 17.83 -21.94
C ARG A 592 -20.33 18.80 -23.08
N ALA A 593 -19.39 18.99 -24.00
CA ALA A 593 -19.56 19.84 -25.18
C ALA A 593 -20.28 19.11 -26.34
N ASP A 594 -20.38 17.78 -26.28
CA ASP A 594 -21.09 16.99 -27.29
C ASP A 594 -22.60 17.28 -27.24
N PRO A 595 -23.25 17.66 -28.36
CA PRO A 595 -24.71 17.83 -28.43
C PRO A 595 -25.50 16.61 -27.94
N ALA A 596 -24.97 15.39 -28.14
CA ALA A 596 -25.60 14.15 -27.71
C ALA A 596 -25.41 13.85 -26.21
N TYR A 597 -24.58 14.62 -25.49
CA TYR A 597 -24.24 14.39 -24.08
C TYR A 597 -25.46 14.19 -23.20
N LYS A 598 -26.45 15.08 -23.30
CA LYS A 598 -27.67 15.04 -22.47
C LYS A 598 -28.51 13.80 -22.79
N ALA A 599 -28.68 13.47 -24.07
CA ALA A 599 -29.45 12.30 -24.50
C ALA A 599 -28.78 10.99 -24.07
N ARG A 600 -27.47 10.86 -24.28
CA ARG A 600 -26.67 9.71 -23.82
C ARG A 600 -26.74 9.54 -22.31
N LYS A 601 -26.58 10.64 -21.56
CA LYS A 601 -26.68 10.64 -20.09
C LYS A 601 -28.08 10.20 -19.63
N ARG A 602 -29.13 10.65 -20.33
CA ARG A 602 -30.50 10.25 -20.02
C ARG A 602 -30.72 8.75 -20.27
N ALA A 603 -30.30 8.25 -21.43
CA ALA A 603 -30.43 6.84 -21.81
C ALA A 603 -29.70 5.90 -20.83
N GLU A 604 -28.49 6.29 -20.40
CA GLU A 604 -27.72 5.55 -19.40
C GLU A 604 -28.46 5.51 -18.04
N GLY A 605 -29.02 6.65 -17.63
CA GLY A 605 -29.84 6.71 -16.41
C GLY A 605 -31.13 5.89 -16.51
N ASP A 606 -31.78 5.87 -17.67
CA ASP A 606 -32.98 5.06 -17.92
C ASP A 606 -32.65 3.56 -17.79
N ALA A 607 -31.49 3.12 -18.32
CA ALA A 607 -31.04 1.74 -18.19
C ALA A 607 -30.78 1.32 -16.73
N MET A 608 -30.16 2.20 -15.92
CA MET A 608 -29.93 1.94 -14.50
C MET A 608 -31.22 1.90 -13.69
N ILE A 609 -32.18 2.79 -13.99
CA ILE A 609 -33.51 2.77 -13.35
C ILE A 609 -34.23 1.47 -13.70
N ALA A 610 -34.21 1.04 -14.97
CA ALA A 610 -34.81 -0.22 -15.38
C ALA A 610 -34.18 -1.45 -14.67
N ALA A 611 -32.87 -1.40 -14.40
CA ALA A 611 -32.20 -2.43 -13.61
C ALA A 611 -32.65 -2.41 -12.13
N ALA A 612 -32.79 -1.22 -11.54
CA ALA A 612 -33.26 -1.04 -10.17
C ALA A 612 -34.75 -1.40 -9.99
N ALA A 613 -35.59 -1.19 -11.01
CA ALA A 613 -37.01 -1.53 -11.00
C ALA A 613 -37.28 -3.04 -10.86
N ARG A 614 -36.27 -3.89 -11.10
CA ARG A 614 -36.34 -5.33 -10.82
C ARG A 614 -36.40 -5.65 -9.32
N LEU A 615 -35.94 -4.72 -8.47
CA LEU A 615 -35.91 -4.86 -7.01
C LEU A 615 -36.89 -3.92 -6.31
N ILE A 616 -37.23 -2.80 -6.95
CA ILE A 616 -38.18 -1.81 -6.43
C ILE A 616 -39.40 -1.81 -7.36
N PRO A 617 -40.50 -2.49 -6.98
CA PRO A 617 -41.71 -2.55 -7.79
C PRO A 617 -42.22 -1.15 -8.14
N ASP A 618 -42.67 -0.97 -9.39
CA ASP A 618 -43.23 0.29 -9.90
C ASP A 618 -42.34 1.53 -9.70
N LEU A 619 -41.00 1.34 -9.58
CA LEU A 619 -40.02 2.39 -9.27
C LEU A 619 -40.26 3.69 -10.05
N GLU A 620 -40.51 3.61 -11.35
CA GLU A 620 -40.69 4.77 -12.23
C GLU A 620 -41.85 5.68 -11.81
N ARG A 621 -42.91 5.12 -11.20
CA ARG A 621 -44.08 5.87 -10.72
C ARG A 621 -43.78 6.67 -9.45
N HIS A 622 -42.81 6.21 -8.68
CA HIS A 622 -42.45 6.77 -7.37
C HIS A 622 -41.34 7.82 -7.43
N ILE A 623 -40.75 8.08 -8.61
CA ILE A 623 -39.68 9.06 -8.78
C ILE A 623 -40.23 10.49 -8.71
N THR A 624 -40.00 11.15 -7.58
CA THR A 624 -40.30 12.58 -7.38
C THR A 624 -39.21 13.50 -7.92
N THR A 625 -37.95 13.09 -7.81
CA THR A 625 -36.78 13.81 -8.33
C THR A 625 -35.76 12.86 -8.91
N ARG A 626 -35.02 13.32 -9.93
CA ARG A 626 -33.99 12.54 -10.61
C ARG A 626 -32.85 13.45 -11.04
N GLN A 627 -31.61 13.04 -10.76
CA GLN A 627 -30.41 13.69 -11.29
C GLN A 627 -29.37 12.64 -11.67
N GLU A 628 -28.79 12.77 -12.86
CA GLU A 628 -27.68 11.91 -13.31
C GLU A 628 -26.33 12.61 -13.16
N ALA A 629 -25.26 11.84 -12.98
CA ALA A 629 -23.87 12.27 -13.00
C ALA A 629 -23.04 11.27 -13.81
N SER A 630 -22.26 11.79 -14.76
CA SER A 630 -21.33 11.00 -15.59
C SER A 630 -19.89 11.25 -15.16
N ALA A 631 -18.91 10.53 -15.73
CA ALA A 631 -17.49 10.79 -15.50
C ALA A 631 -17.11 12.28 -15.68
N ALA A 632 -17.59 12.92 -16.76
CA ALA A 632 -17.39 14.36 -16.97
C ALA A 632 -18.10 15.27 -15.92
N THR A 633 -19.12 14.76 -15.22
CA THR A 633 -19.72 15.44 -14.06
C THR A 633 -18.78 15.35 -12.87
N PHE A 634 -18.23 14.17 -12.56
CA PHE A 634 -17.24 13.98 -11.49
C PHE A 634 -15.96 14.78 -11.74
N ALA A 635 -15.45 14.79 -12.97
CA ALA A 635 -14.27 15.56 -13.38
C ALA A 635 -14.43 17.06 -13.09
N ARG A 636 -15.63 17.61 -13.39
CA ARG A 636 -15.96 19.01 -13.11
C ARG A 636 -16.19 19.26 -11.62
N TYR A 637 -16.83 18.32 -10.92
CA TYR A 637 -17.23 18.50 -9.52
C TYR A 637 -16.03 18.48 -8.57
N ALA A 638 -15.11 17.52 -8.75
CA ALA A 638 -13.97 17.31 -7.86
C ALA A 638 -12.62 17.68 -8.50
N HIS A 639 -12.62 18.22 -9.72
CA HIS A 639 -11.40 18.57 -10.47
C HIS A 639 -10.43 17.38 -10.66
N THR A 640 -10.94 16.15 -10.74
CA THR A 640 -10.12 14.95 -10.95
C THR A 640 -9.83 14.68 -12.43
N SER A 641 -8.69 14.07 -12.72
CA SER A 641 -8.33 13.64 -14.07
C SER A 641 -9.34 12.61 -14.57
N ASP A 642 -9.96 12.89 -15.72
CA ASP A 642 -10.98 12.07 -16.39
C ASP A 642 -12.17 11.65 -15.50
N GLY A 643 -12.41 12.38 -14.40
CA GLY A 643 -13.47 12.07 -13.47
C GLY A 643 -13.21 10.84 -12.61
N SER A 644 -11.96 10.40 -12.50
CA SER A 644 -11.57 9.33 -11.59
C SER A 644 -12.07 9.58 -10.16
N ILE A 645 -12.64 8.55 -9.54
CA ILE A 645 -13.19 8.63 -8.18
C ILE A 645 -12.27 8.00 -7.13
N TYR A 646 -11.27 7.23 -7.57
CA TYR A 646 -10.29 6.55 -6.71
C TYR A 646 -8.85 7.05 -6.93
N GLY A 647 -8.68 8.24 -7.50
CA GLY A 647 -7.37 8.80 -7.82
C GLY A 647 -6.72 8.06 -8.99
N ILE A 648 -5.56 7.43 -8.75
CA ILE A 648 -4.81 6.73 -9.81
C ILE A 648 -5.17 5.24 -9.90
N ALA A 649 -5.02 4.67 -11.09
CA ALA A 649 -5.30 3.25 -11.34
C ALA A 649 -4.53 2.32 -10.36
N PRO A 650 -5.15 1.21 -9.92
CA PRO A 650 -4.64 0.38 -8.82
C PRO A 650 -3.29 -0.28 -9.12
N ASP A 651 -2.98 -0.54 -10.39
CA ASP A 651 -1.75 -1.17 -10.87
C ASP A 651 -0.56 -0.20 -10.98
N HIS A 652 -0.78 1.11 -10.80
CA HIS A 652 0.29 2.10 -10.73
C HIS A 652 0.89 2.20 -9.33
N LYS A 653 2.21 2.38 -9.28
CA LYS A 653 2.91 2.75 -8.04
C LYS A 653 2.56 4.19 -7.66
N ARG A 654 1.78 4.33 -6.58
CA ARG A 654 1.36 5.62 -6.01
C ARG A 654 2.54 6.53 -5.67
N LEU A 655 2.29 7.84 -5.75
CA LEU A 655 3.20 8.84 -5.21
C LEU A 655 3.12 8.82 -3.67
N THR A 656 4.16 9.35 -3.03
CA THR A 656 4.30 9.39 -1.58
C THR A 656 4.00 10.78 -1.05
N ARG A 657 3.84 10.89 0.28
CA ARG A 657 3.55 12.14 1.02
C ARG A 657 4.49 13.33 0.73
N ARG A 658 5.75 13.09 0.33
CA ARG A 658 6.72 14.13 -0.07
C ARG A 658 6.95 14.11 -1.58
N SER A 659 6.94 15.29 -2.19
CA SER A 659 7.36 15.50 -3.57
C SER A 659 8.86 15.82 -3.67
N PRO A 660 9.46 15.82 -4.88
CA PRO A 660 10.83 16.28 -5.10
C PRO A 660 11.07 17.75 -4.73
N ILE A 661 10.02 18.55 -4.57
CA ILE A 661 10.08 19.96 -4.20
C ILE A 661 10.02 20.07 -2.67
N PRO A 662 11.08 20.53 -1.99
CA PRO A 662 11.06 20.71 -0.56
C PRO A 662 9.94 21.66 -0.11
N GLY A 663 9.21 21.27 0.93
CA GLY A 663 8.05 22.01 1.43
C GLY A 663 6.73 21.69 0.71
N LEU A 664 6.74 20.92 -0.39
CA LEU A 664 5.51 20.46 -1.05
C LEU A 664 5.19 19.00 -0.68
N CYS A 665 4.11 18.82 0.09
CA CYS A 665 3.54 17.54 0.47
C CYS A 665 2.28 17.20 -0.33
N LEU A 666 1.96 15.92 -0.42
CA LEU A 666 0.82 15.36 -1.16
C LEU A 666 -0.04 14.52 -0.25
N THR A 667 -1.35 14.54 -0.47
CA THR A 667 -2.32 13.72 0.24
C THR A 667 -3.55 13.42 -0.64
N GLY A 668 -4.38 12.46 -0.21
CA GLY A 668 -5.63 12.08 -0.87
C GLY A 668 -5.54 10.78 -1.67
N ALA A 669 -6.60 10.45 -2.41
CA ALA A 669 -6.81 9.12 -3.01
C ALA A 669 -5.73 8.68 -4.03
N GLY A 670 -5.10 9.64 -4.71
CA GLY A 670 -4.02 9.38 -5.68
C GLY A 670 -2.63 9.17 -5.04
N VAL A 671 -2.52 9.33 -3.72
CA VAL A 671 -1.29 9.25 -2.94
C VAL A 671 -1.36 8.02 -2.04
N PHE A 672 -0.22 7.44 -1.70
CA PHE A 672 -0.17 6.34 -0.72
C PHE A 672 -0.91 6.74 0.58
N PRO A 673 -1.73 5.84 1.18
CA PRO A 673 -1.92 4.43 0.81
C PRO A 673 -2.90 4.18 -0.34
N GLY A 674 -3.83 5.09 -0.64
CA GLY A 674 -4.75 4.95 -1.77
C GLY A 674 -6.13 5.57 -1.52
N PRO A 675 -7.17 5.08 -2.23
CA PRO A 675 -8.52 5.63 -2.19
C PRO A 675 -9.34 5.17 -0.99
N GLY A 676 -10.46 5.86 -0.75
CA GLY A 676 -11.36 5.63 0.39
C GLY A 676 -11.12 6.61 1.53
N VAL A 677 -12.14 6.86 2.35
CA VAL A 677 -12.09 7.84 3.45
C VAL A 677 -10.98 7.50 4.44
N GLU A 678 -10.90 6.24 4.87
CA GLU A 678 -9.87 5.76 5.80
C GLU A 678 -8.46 5.97 5.24
N ALA A 679 -8.23 5.56 3.99
CA ALA A 679 -6.94 5.72 3.31
C ALA A 679 -6.56 7.20 3.15
N CYS A 680 -7.54 8.08 2.86
CA CYS A 680 -7.31 9.53 2.81
C CYS A 680 -6.95 10.11 4.18
N VAL A 681 -7.58 9.65 5.27
CA VAL A 681 -7.19 10.02 6.65
C VAL A 681 -5.73 9.62 6.92
N ILE A 682 -5.35 8.39 6.58
CA ILE A 682 -3.97 7.90 6.71
C ILE A 682 -3.01 8.78 5.89
N SER A 683 -3.35 9.08 4.63
CA SER A 683 -2.56 9.93 3.74
C SER A 683 -2.38 11.35 4.30
N GLY A 684 -3.44 11.94 4.84
CA GLY A 684 -3.42 13.26 5.47
C GLY A 684 -2.54 13.31 6.71
N ARG A 685 -2.61 12.27 7.56
CA ARG A 685 -1.71 12.15 8.71
C ARG A 685 -0.26 12.03 8.29
N LEU A 686 0.04 11.19 7.29
CA LEU A 686 1.39 11.05 6.73
C LEU A 686 1.92 12.40 6.19
N ALA A 687 1.09 13.19 5.51
CA ALA A 687 1.47 14.53 5.05
C ALA A 687 1.78 15.49 6.20
N ALA A 688 1.01 15.45 7.30
CA ALA A 688 1.30 16.22 8.49
C ALA A 688 2.61 15.77 9.19
N GLU A 689 2.85 14.46 9.30
CA GLU A 689 4.10 13.89 9.85
C GLU A 689 5.32 14.27 9.00
N ALA A 690 5.16 14.43 7.69
CA ALA A 690 6.23 14.88 6.81
C ALA A 690 6.71 16.32 7.12
N LEU A 691 5.83 17.16 7.67
CA LEU A 691 6.10 18.56 8.03
C LEU A 691 6.46 18.79 9.51
N LEU A 692 5.93 18.00 10.45
CA LEU A 692 6.18 18.19 11.89
C LEU A 692 6.98 17.07 12.57
N GLY A 693 7.16 15.94 11.88
CA GLY A 693 7.65 14.71 12.50
C GLY A 693 6.56 13.99 13.30
N LYS A 694 6.71 12.67 13.42
CA LYS A 694 5.74 11.79 14.09
C LYS A 694 5.55 12.06 15.59
N GLU A 695 6.61 12.50 16.27
CA GLU A 695 6.60 12.75 17.72
C GLU A 695 5.69 13.93 18.10
N SER A 696 5.62 14.94 17.22
CA SER A 696 4.80 16.14 17.38
C SER A 696 3.29 15.90 17.18
N LEU A 697 2.89 14.74 16.65
CA LEU A 697 1.51 14.40 16.31
C LEU A 697 0.95 13.24 17.16
N THR A 698 1.60 12.96 18.29
CA THR A 698 1.04 12.07 19.31
C THR A 698 -0.09 12.75 20.06
N PRO A 699 -1.10 12.02 20.57
CA PRO A 699 -2.18 12.61 21.37
C PRO A 699 -1.67 13.45 22.53
N ASP A 700 -0.58 13.04 23.18
CA ASP A 700 0.02 13.76 24.31
C ASP A 700 0.71 15.05 23.87
N ALA A 701 1.48 15.02 22.77
CA ALA A 701 2.10 16.23 22.21
C ALA A 701 1.05 17.29 21.83
N LEU A 702 -0.08 16.86 21.26
CA LEU A 702 -1.18 17.72 20.85
C LEU A 702 -2.04 18.23 22.03
N ARG A 703 -1.88 17.67 23.25
CA ARG A 703 -2.55 18.10 24.48
C ARG A 703 -1.72 19.06 25.35
N GLY A 704 -0.41 19.15 25.10
CA GLY A 704 0.54 19.96 25.88
C GLY A 704 0.34 21.48 25.74
N PRO A 705 1.18 22.30 26.40
CA PRO A 705 1.03 23.77 26.44
C PRO A 705 0.94 24.44 25.05
N ALA A 706 1.60 23.86 24.05
CA ALA A 706 1.53 24.30 22.65
C ALA A 706 0.14 24.12 22.01
N GLY A 707 -0.63 23.09 22.42
CA GLY A 707 -2.02 22.88 22.02
C GLY A 707 -3.04 23.58 22.94
N GLN A 708 -2.63 24.00 24.15
CA GLN A 708 -3.50 24.71 25.10
C GLN A 708 -3.52 26.22 24.90
N ALA A 709 -2.49 26.82 24.27
CA ALA A 709 -2.39 28.26 24.04
C ALA A 709 -3.52 28.84 23.15
N VAL A 710 -4.35 27.99 22.53
CA VAL A 710 -5.49 28.39 21.67
C VAL A 710 -6.84 28.34 22.40
N ARG A 711 -6.90 27.97 23.69
CA ARG A 711 -8.12 28.17 24.50
C ARG A 711 -8.26 29.65 24.88
N SER A 712 -8.69 30.50 23.95
CA SER A 712 -9.30 31.79 24.31
C SER A 712 -10.67 31.55 24.96
N PRO A 713 -11.08 32.40 25.93
CA PRO A 713 -12.17 32.11 26.84
C PRO A 713 -13.51 32.11 26.11
N ALA A 714 -14.44 31.30 26.62
CA ALA A 714 -15.82 31.25 26.19
C ALA A 714 -16.39 32.66 25.92
N LEU A 715 -16.97 32.85 24.74
CA LEU A 715 -17.84 33.99 24.47
C LEU A 715 -18.95 33.99 25.55
N PRO A 716 -19.22 35.12 26.23
CA PRO A 716 -20.37 35.21 27.11
C PRO A 716 -21.62 34.98 26.27
N VAL A 717 -22.47 34.07 26.72
CA VAL A 717 -23.85 33.95 26.25
C VAL A 717 -24.55 35.26 26.60
N ALA A 718 -24.58 36.19 25.66
CA ALA A 718 -25.49 37.33 25.72
C ALA A 718 -26.88 36.80 25.39
N GLN A 719 -27.73 36.77 26.42
CA GLN A 719 -29.17 36.66 26.27
C GLN A 719 -29.67 37.77 25.34
N MET A 720 -30.43 37.41 24.31
CA MET A 720 -31.41 38.30 23.70
C MET A 720 -32.75 37.58 23.73
N GLY A 721 -33.65 38.13 24.53
CA GLY A 721 -35.08 38.08 24.26
C GLY A 721 -35.46 39.08 23.17
#